data_AF-B5JKS9-F1
#
_entry.id   AF-B5JKS9-F1
#
_cell.length_a   1.000
_cell.length_b   1.000
_cell.length_c   1.000
_cell.angle_alpha   90.00
_cell.angle_beta   90.00
_cell.angle_gamma   90.00
#
_symmetry.space_group_name_H-M   'P 1'
#
loop_
_entity.id
_entity.type
_entity.pdbx_description
1 polymer ?
#
loop_
_entity_poly.entity_id
_entity_poly.type
_entity_poly.pdbx_seq_one_letter_code
_entity_poly.pdbx_strand_id
1 'polypeptide(L)'
;MPRFFLRSTRARSVATRIQTAWNSVFQEITNLVPPDTNTPTEMSLIRTPVFSEIARCSFWETRMKRFARLGVMHFAALLAAATAFSQDRTVFFDVEDPGVDKSIDIWGLDTAWLSEANVARGVEFMGKEQVDVIRFSFTGDKPLVDGDLEATRQAEFNERMNIVDTYTKPDAALYFNNDSDGIDPWFMDTASSVRADRWADLIDVTRQKCEDAGRVVLSVAPFNEPDDPNSKQGDADRMKDICALLRTDPKYKDSFSQIRLAGGNTLNNDEAVAWYSVARDYLDEGNTHQLAGNFDTYVSFFEYVESRGDYGLNDELHNVMEAMVGAEYGMDAAIWWGSAEYTRGEFVKASDGRRLGYAEHRPNWTAASVYRAPSGKVLAFVGESERQARPTSYQFVSKERDVYFDGVGPQRTYTVNTTGGSGYQTTAHKNAERVVHITWGEDIQPVIDARYTLVNRQSGKVMEVENGSSEDGANIRQGSPNYSDHQSWFVDPVPNTIGGDWSYFTMKPFHDSSKTGDVWEWNLSAGADVRLYDYAGGSNQQWILEYVEDGYFTIRSRFSGKYLEVAEGSSTDGANIQLGDGSGGALQQWRFIPAGASVEFNPPAAPAGLSARANAVSVRLRWDANSESDFGGYSVYRSTAPDGPCELIARGVTASSFVDKTANQGGPYYYCLKAVDQSLNHSEYSAQVMATPKGGHALVMSLDFEDNAADSSGNGNDAGVSVGAGYLEGRVGSKSLYFNGVNNSASLPATVGNYDQLTVACWVYWSGGSDDQRVFEFGDDSESSFYLTPKANDGGLRFVIKNDGVEGQLDGTALEESRWTHLSVVLGEATAQLYIDGALVDESSVSIKPSDIASVLNFIGKGQSNSGTFFRGRVDDFRVFNYALVAGEVAAVAGVESPSTPSGFSSEYTGSELVLDWEHVPGATRYTVTRSESSDGPFVVVGSDLFSNTFTDTDISGKTKIYYAVAAVNEAGESLYSGSYLASLLSPGDEWRTLHFGTIDASGVAADDADPDGDDVVNLLERAFGGDPNMAEGDLMPYLDKMISPLAVVYRRSSSATDLEYRVLESSDLSPLWNLAEGTSELVSDDGMVRWIRFVRPMGSDEVLFLRLQVEKK
;
A
#
# COMPACT_ATOMS: atom_id res chain seq x y z
N MET A 1 -1.23 26.01 -31.45
CA MET A 1 -0.74 26.43 -32.80
C MET A 1 0.33 27.50 -32.63
N PRO A 2 1.34 27.65 -33.53
CA PRO A 2 2.13 26.59 -34.18
C PRO A 2 3.64 26.95 -34.40
N ARG A 3 4.39 25.94 -34.86
CA ARG A 3 5.71 25.92 -35.56
C ARG A 3 6.97 25.65 -34.72
N PHE A 4 7.31 24.36 -34.57
CA PHE A 4 8.59 23.80 -35.04
C PHE A 4 8.44 22.27 -35.15
N PHE A 5 8.26 21.78 -36.38
CA PHE A 5 8.33 20.37 -36.76
C PHE A 5 9.36 20.28 -37.90
N LEU A 6 10.43 19.50 -37.71
CA LEU A 6 10.99 18.56 -38.69
C LEU A 6 12.33 17.97 -38.21
N ARG A 7 12.42 16.63 -38.29
CA ARG A 7 13.51 15.69 -37.93
C ARG A 7 13.42 15.21 -36.48
N SER A 8 12.93 14.00 -36.19
CA SER A 8 13.59 12.75 -36.58
C SER A 8 12.63 11.54 -36.70
N THR A 9 12.25 11.20 -37.93
CA THR A 9 11.59 9.93 -38.30
C THR A 9 12.45 8.69 -38.04
N ARG A 10 13.76 8.85 -37.75
CA ARG A 10 14.68 7.75 -37.43
C ARG A 10 14.48 7.16 -36.03
N ALA A 11 14.11 7.97 -35.03
CA ALA A 11 13.92 7.50 -33.66
C ALA A 11 12.71 6.56 -33.51
N ARG A 12 11.58 6.88 -34.19
CA ARG A 12 10.41 5.99 -34.22
C ARG A 12 10.71 4.66 -34.92
N SER A 13 11.44 4.64 -36.03
CA SER A 13 11.73 3.38 -36.75
C SER A 13 12.65 2.43 -35.98
N VAL A 14 13.52 2.97 -35.11
CA VAL A 14 14.42 2.18 -34.26
C VAL A 14 13.66 1.63 -33.04
N ALA A 15 12.82 2.45 -32.40
CA ALA A 15 11.97 2.01 -31.30
C ALA A 15 10.98 0.91 -31.73
N THR A 16 10.33 1.05 -32.89
CA THR A 16 9.42 0.02 -33.40
C THR A 16 10.15 -1.28 -33.74
N ARG A 17 11.37 -1.22 -34.30
CA ARG A 17 12.17 -2.42 -34.60
C ARG A 17 12.69 -3.12 -33.35
N ILE A 18 13.03 -2.37 -32.30
CA ILE A 18 13.42 -2.93 -30.99
C ILE A 18 12.22 -3.61 -30.33
N GLN A 19 11.02 -3.00 -30.38
CA GLN A 19 9.79 -3.59 -29.86
C GLN A 19 9.42 -4.89 -30.60
N THR A 20 9.54 -4.91 -31.93
CA THR A 20 9.24 -6.12 -32.73
C THR A 20 10.25 -7.24 -32.48
N ALA A 21 11.53 -6.91 -32.30
CA ALA A 21 12.57 -7.89 -31.94
C ALA A 21 12.36 -8.46 -30.53
N TRP A 22 11.97 -7.61 -29.56
CA TRP A 22 11.66 -8.03 -28.20
C TRP A 22 10.43 -8.94 -28.12
N ASN A 23 9.36 -8.61 -28.84
CA ASN A 23 8.16 -9.44 -28.89
C ASN A 23 8.43 -10.82 -29.52
N SER A 24 9.30 -10.89 -30.53
CA SER A 24 9.65 -12.17 -31.19
C SER A 24 10.47 -13.09 -30.28
N VAL A 25 11.40 -12.54 -29.48
CA VAL A 25 12.18 -13.30 -28.49
C VAL A 25 11.29 -13.79 -27.35
N PHE A 26 10.35 -12.96 -26.90
CA PHE A 26 9.40 -13.35 -25.84
C PHE A 26 8.47 -14.49 -26.28
N GLN A 27 8.07 -14.49 -27.56
CA GLN A 27 7.21 -15.52 -28.16
C GLN A 27 7.95 -16.85 -28.41
N GLU A 28 9.26 -16.81 -28.71
CA GLU A 28 10.08 -18.03 -28.77
C GLU A 28 10.34 -18.67 -27.40
N ILE A 29 10.49 -17.85 -26.35
CA ILE A 29 10.66 -18.34 -24.96
C ILE A 29 9.37 -18.97 -24.42
N THR A 30 8.20 -18.40 -24.74
CA THR A 30 6.90 -18.95 -24.29
C THR A 30 6.52 -20.26 -24.99
N ASN A 31 6.99 -20.49 -26.22
CA ASN A 31 6.73 -21.75 -26.94
C ASN A 31 7.60 -22.94 -26.49
N LEU A 32 8.58 -22.72 -25.60
CA LEU A 32 9.50 -23.76 -25.10
C LEU A 32 9.08 -24.34 -23.73
N VAL A 33 7.96 -23.90 -23.15
CA VAL A 33 7.45 -24.36 -21.85
C VAL A 33 6.12 -25.09 -22.06
N PRO A 34 6.01 -26.41 -21.78
CA PRO A 34 4.74 -27.13 -21.83
C PRO A 34 3.77 -26.66 -20.73
N PRO A 35 2.43 -26.80 -20.91
CA PRO A 35 1.44 -26.17 -20.02
C PRO A 35 1.26 -26.77 -18.61
N ASP A 36 2.03 -27.78 -18.18
CA ASP A 36 1.78 -28.51 -16.92
C ASP A 36 3.07 -28.87 -16.15
N THR A 37 3.70 -27.91 -15.48
CA THR A 37 4.78 -28.19 -14.51
C THR A 37 4.52 -27.49 -13.18
N ASN A 38 4.02 -28.24 -12.20
CA ASN A 38 3.60 -27.76 -10.87
C ASN A 38 4.54 -28.16 -9.71
N THR A 39 5.86 -28.32 -9.93
CA THR A 39 6.80 -28.54 -8.81
C THR A 39 8.13 -27.79 -8.96
N PRO A 40 8.77 -27.32 -7.86
CA PRO A 40 9.98 -26.50 -7.90
C PRO A 40 11.25 -27.22 -8.38
N THR A 41 11.24 -28.54 -8.47
CA THR A 41 12.45 -29.35 -8.66
C THR A 41 12.96 -29.41 -10.10
N GLU A 42 12.12 -29.11 -11.10
CA GLU A 42 12.48 -29.25 -12.53
C GLU A 42 12.98 -27.96 -13.20
N MET A 43 12.80 -26.78 -12.57
CA MET A 43 13.34 -25.50 -13.11
C MET A 43 14.87 -25.37 -13.05
N SER A 44 15.55 -26.22 -12.27
CA SER A 44 17.02 -26.19 -12.16
C SER A 44 17.73 -26.77 -13.38
N LEU A 45 17.07 -27.63 -14.16
CA LEU A 45 17.65 -28.35 -15.31
C LEU A 45 17.58 -27.57 -16.63
N ILE A 46 16.87 -26.43 -16.69
CA ILE A 46 16.71 -25.61 -17.90
C ILE A 46 17.64 -24.37 -17.89
N ARG A 47 18.24 -24.02 -16.74
CA ARG A 47 19.07 -22.79 -16.60
C ARG A 47 20.44 -22.86 -17.28
N THR A 48 20.95 -24.04 -17.64
CA THR A 48 22.34 -24.20 -18.08
C THR A 48 22.58 -24.07 -19.61
N PRO A 49 21.67 -24.48 -20.53
CA PRO A 49 21.98 -24.41 -21.97
C PRO A 49 21.76 -23.02 -22.60
N VAL A 50 20.74 -22.28 -22.17
CA VAL A 50 20.28 -21.03 -22.83
C VAL A 50 21.29 -19.89 -22.68
N PHE A 51 21.99 -19.82 -21.54
CA PHE A 51 23.04 -18.81 -21.31
C PHE A 51 24.32 -19.05 -22.14
N SER A 52 24.55 -20.29 -22.62
CA SER A 52 25.76 -20.63 -23.37
C SER A 52 25.72 -20.23 -24.85
N GLU A 53 24.53 -20.07 -25.44
CA GLU A 53 24.37 -19.66 -26.85
C GLU A 53 24.38 -18.14 -27.04
N ILE A 54 23.90 -17.36 -26.07
CA ILE A 54 23.89 -15.88 -26.12
C ILE A 54 25.33 -15.31 -26.07
N ALA A 55 26.27 -16.03 -25.44
CA ALA A 55 27.67 -15.62 -25.31
C ALA A 55 28.50 -15.71 -26.62
N ARG A 56 27.94 -16.19 -27.74
CA ARG A 56 28.71 -16.44 -28.99
C ARG A 56 28.54 -15.40 -30.11
N CYS A 57 27.77 -14.33 -29.92
CA CYS A 57 27.53 -13.32 -30.98
C CYS A 57 28.35 -12.03 -30.79
N SER A 58 29.56 -11.99 -31.37
CA SER A 58 30.60 -10.97 -31.14
C SER A 58 30.51 -9.68 -31.99
N PHE A 59 29.32 -9.12 -32.25
CA PHE A 59 29.20 -7.92 -33.13
C PHE A 59 28.51 -6.69 -32.52
N TRP A 60 28.16 -6.70 -31.23
CA TRP A 60 27.43 -5.59 -30.59
C TRP A 60 28.00 -5.11 -29.24
N GLU A 61 29.24 -5.49 -28.90
CA GLU A 61 29.79 -5.26 -27.56
C GLU A 61 30.13 -3.80 -27.20
N THR A 62 30.36 -2.91 -28.17
CA THR A 62 30.94 -1.58 -27.85
C THR A 62 29.91 -0.44 -27.74
N ARG A 63 28.66 -0.63 -28.20
CA ARG A 63 27.63 0.45 -28.18
C ARG A 63 26.45 0.21 -27.23
N MET A 64 26.20 -1.03 -26.80
CA MET A 64 25.11 -1.34 -25.86
C MET A 64 25.52 -1.20 -24.38
N LYS A 65 26.82 -1.24 -24.05
CA LYS A 65 27.32 -1.12 -22.66
C LYS A 65 27.04 0.25 -22.00
N ARG A 66 26.71 1.30 -22.76
CA ARG A 66 26.31 2.63 -22.22
C ARG A 66 24.81 2.79 -21.96
N PHE A 67 23.94 1.98 -22.57
CA PHE A 67 22.48 2.09 -22.41
C PHE A 67 21.87 0.92 -21.62
N ALA A 68 22.53 -0.25 -21.61
CA ALA A 68 22.01 -1.46 -20.98
C ALA A 68 22.23 -1.56 -19.46
N ARG A 69 22.63 -0.48 -18.76
CA ARG A 69 22.74 -0.50 -17.29
C ARG A 69 21.95 0.59 -16.56
N LEU A 70 21.64 1.73 -17.18
CA LEU A 70 20.59 2.62 -16.67
C LEU A 70 19.21 1.95 -16.69
N GLY A 71 18.96 1.09 -17.70
CA GLY A 71 17.72 0.30 -17.76
C GLY A 71 17.67 -0.89 -16.80
N VAL A 72 18.82 -1.40 -16.34
CA VAL A 72 18.90 -2.59 -15.47
C VAL A 72 18.67 -2.25 -14.00
N MET A 73 18.90 -1.01 -13.56
CA MET A 73 18.52 -0.58 -12.20
C MET A 73 17.00 -0.39 -12.05
N HIS A 74 16.31 0.12 -13.07
CA HIS A 74 14.85 0.03 -13.12
C HIS A 74 14.40 -1.43 -13.16
N PHE A 75 15.15 -2.31 -13.83
CA PHE A 75 14.83 -3.73 -13.94
C PHE A 75 15.08 -4.54 -12.66
N ALA A 76 16.05 -4.16 -11.80
CA ALA A 76 16.29 -4.82 -10.51
C ALA A 76 15.25 -4.39 -9.45
N ALA A 77 14.82 -3.13 -9.46
CA ALA A 77 13.65 -2.68 -8.72
C ALA A 77 12.35 -3.33 -9.26
N LEU A 78 12.25 -3.55 -10.58
CA LEU A 78 11.14 -4.28 -11.20
C LEU A 78 11.20 -5.80 -10.99
N LEU A 79 12.38 -6.42 -10.81
CA LEU A 79 12.51 -7.86 -10.53
C LEU A 79 12.38 -8.19 -9.04
N ALA A 80 12.80 -7.29 -8.14
CA ALA A 80 12.38 -7.34 -6.74
C ALA A 80 10.85 -7.14 -6.62
N ALA A 81 10.23 -6.46 -7.59
CA ALA A 81 8.78 -6.35 -7.72
C ALA A 81 8.11 -7.48 -8.55
N ALA A 82 8.83 -8.50 -9.04
CA ALA A 82 8.32 -9.49 -10.01
C ALA A 82 8.02 -10.89 -9.46
N THR A 83 8.13 -11.10 -8.15
CA THR A 83 7.43 -12.19 -7.47
C THR A 83 6.81 -11.58 -6.23
N ALA A 84 5.51 -11.29 -6.29
CA ALA A 84 4.72 -11.15 -5.07
C ALA A 84 4.73 -12.51 -4.37
N PHE A 85 5.81 -12.82 -3.65
CA PHE A 85 5.70 -13.75 -2.55
C PHE A 85 4.71 -13.12 -1.59
N SER A 86 3.71 -13.90 -1.20
CA SER A 86 2.87 -13.57 -0.06
C SER A 86 3.79 -13.14 1.08
N GLN A 87 3.60 -11.93 1.57
CA GLN A 87 4.27 -11.49 2.78
C GLN A 87 3.84 -12.40 3.93
N ASP A 88 4.79 -13.05 4.64
CA ASP A 88 4.43 -14.02 5.68
C ASP A 88 4.02 -13.34 7.00
N ARG A 89 4.74 -12.27 7.39
CA ARG A 89 4.53 -11.53 8.66
C ARG A 89 4.68 -10.03 8.53
N THR A 90 3.80 -9.25 9.16
CA THR A 90 3.92 -7.79 9.20
C THR A 90 4.36 -7.34 10.59
N VAL A 91 5.31 -6.41 10.65
CA VAL A 91 5.75 -5.73 11.88
C VAL A 91 5.30 -4.29 11.82
N PHE A 92 4.16 -3.99 12.45
CA PHE A 92 3.70 -2.62 12.64
C PHE A 92 4.51 -1.95 13.74
N PHE A 93 4.86 -0.68 13.54
CA PHE A 93 5.53 0.13 14.55
C PHE A 93 5.16 1.61 14.37
N ASP A 94 5.25 2.35 15.48
CA ASP A 94 5.17 3.81 15.48
C ASP A 94 6.45 4.40 16.11
N VAL A 95 7.13 5.30 15.39
CA VAL A 95 8.40 5.89 15.82
C VAL A 95 8.23 6.91 16.94
N GLU A 96 7.02 7.24 17.35
CA GLU A 96 6.68 8.08 18.50
C GLU A 96 6.06 7.25 19.65
N ASP A 97 5.79 5.95 19.43
CA ASP A 97 5.28 5.06 20.48
C ASP A 97 6.27 4.99 21.66
N PRO A 98 5.82 5.09 22.93
CA PRO A 98 6.68 4.88 24.09
C PRO A 98 7.34 3.49 24.13
N GLY A 99 6.79 2.52 23.40
CA GLY A 99 7.23 1.14 23.30
C GLY A 99 7.10 0.37 24.62
N VAL A 100 7.53 -0.89 24.58
CA VAL A 100 7.58 -1.79 25.75
C VAL A 100 9.02 -2.10 26.16
N ASP A 101 9.21 -2.41 27.43
CA ASP A 101 10.50 -2.87 27.93
C ASP A 101 10.67 -4.35 27.63
N LYS A 102 11.76 -4.69 26.94
CA LYS A 102 12.15 -6.04 26.56
C LYS A 102 13.68 -6.14 26.58
N SER A 103 14.28 -5.54 27.59
CA SER A 103 15.71 -5.64 27.86
C SER A 103 16.08 -7.05 28.30
N ILE A 104 17.34 -7.41 28.05
CA ILE A 104 18.01 -8.56 28.65
C ILE A 104 19.08 -7.94 29.55
N ASP A 105 19.06 -8.29 30.84
CA ASP A 105 19.82 -7.58 31.88
C ASP A 105 21.31 -7.91 31.85
N ILE A 106 21.68 -9.10 31.37
CA ILE A 106 23.07 -9.58 31.38
C ILE A 106 23.44 -10.07 30.00
N TRP A 107 24.42 -9.41 29.39
CA TRP A 107 24.97 -9.83 28.11
C TRP A 107 26.39 -10.37 28.26
N GLY A 108 26.70 -11.41 27.49
CA GLY A 108 27.99 -12.02 27.51
C GLY A 108 28.54 -12.47 26.17
N LEU A 109 29.83 -12.79 26.21
CA LEU A 109 30.59 -13.34 25.11
C LEU A 109 31.21 -14.66 25.55
N ASP A 110 31.34 -15.58 24.61
CA ASP A 110 32.01 -16.84 24.87
C ASP A 110 33.54 -16.74 24.68
N THR A 111 34.24 -17.67 25.34
CA THR A 111 35.61 -18.05 24.98
C THR A 111 35.63 -19.40 24.28
N ALA A 112 34.55 -19.72 23.55
CA ALA A 112 34.33 -21.03 22.94
C ALA A 112 35.56 -21.44 22.13
N TRP A 113 36.02 -22.68 22.35
CA TRP A 113 37.21 -23.25 21.70
C TRP A 113 38.46 -22.34 21.80
N LEU A 114 38.66 -21.71 22.97
CA LEU A 114 39.78 -20.81 23.25
C LEU A 114 40.05 -19.79 22.13
N SER A 115 39.00 -19.12 21.66
CA SER A 115 39.09 -18.15 20.58
C SER A 115 39.19 -16.72 21.13
N GLU A 116 40.38 -16.11 21.01
CA GLU A 116 40.58 -14.67 21.28
C GLU A 116 39.66 -13.80 20.40
N ALA A 117 39.46 -14.21 19.14
CA ALA A 117 38.71 -13.45 18.16
C ALA A 117 37.23 -13.26 18.57
N ASN A 118 36.63 -14.22 19.27
CA ASN A 118 35.22 -14.13 19.69
C ASN A 118 35.01 -12.95 20.65
N VAL A 119 35.84 -12.87 21.69
CA VAL A 119 35.78 -11.80 22.69
C VAL A 119 36.26 -10.47 22.10
N ALA A 120 37.40 -10.46 21.41
CA ALA A 120 37.96 -9.24 20.84
C ALA A 120 36.98 -8.55 19.89
N ARG A 121 36.39 -9.30 18.96
CA ARG A 121 35.40 -8.76 18.01
C ARG A 121 34.07 -8.44 18.68
N GLY A 122 33.59 -9.29 19.58
CA GLY A 122 32.34 -9.05 20.29
C GLY A 122 32.38 -7.74 21.08
N VAL A 123 33.49 -7.47 21.79
CA VAL A 123 33.72 -6.21 22.52
C VAL A 123 33.70 -4.99 21.59
N GLU A 124 34.26 -5.12 20.37
CA GLU A 124 34.24 -4.04 19.39
C GLU A 124 32.81 -3.67 18.96
N PHE A 125 31.95 -4.66 18.68
CA PHE A 125 30.59 -4.40 18.17
C PHE A 125 29.57 -4.11 19.27
N MET A 126 29.57 -4.86 20.37
CA MET A 126 28.70 -4.64 21.53
C MET A 126 29.09 -3.38 22.30
N GLY A 127 30.38 -3.06 22.32
CA GLY A 127 30.95 -2.09 23.23
C GLY A 127 31.34 -2.74 24.55
N LYS A 128 32.55 -2.42 25.04
CA LYS A 128 33.15 -3.02 26.24
C LYS A 128 32.26 -2.93 27.49
N GLU A 129 31.50 -1.86 27.63
CA GLU A 129 30.63 -1.63 28.78
C GLU A 129 29.43 -2.59 28.83
N GLN A 130 29.01 -3.10 27.67
CA GLN A 130 27.87 -4.02 27.51
C GLN A 130 28.24 -5.50 27.68
N VAL A 131 29.49 -5.80 28.04
CA VAL A 131 29.94 -7.18 28.27
C VAL A 131 30.01 -7.43 29.77
N ASP A 132 28.94 -7.98 30.33
CA ASP A 132 28.76 -8.21 31.76
C ASP A 132 29.31 -9.55 32.21
N VAL A 133 29.25 -10.56 31.35
CA VAL A 133 29.69 -11.92 31.67
C VAL A 133 30.51 -12.53 30.54
N ILE A 134 31.51 -13.34 30.89
CA ILE A 134 32.25 -14.16 29.94
C ILE A 134 32.03 -15.63 30.27
N ARG A 135 31.62 -16.42 29.28
CA ARG A 135 31.61 -17.88 29.43
C ARG A 135 33.05 -18.39 29.50
N PHE A 136 33.37 -19.02 30.61
CA PHE A 136 34.70 -19.47 31.03
C PHE A 136 34.64 -20.95 31.39
N SER A 137 35.19 -21.80 30.53
CA SER A 137 34.94 -23.24 30.63
C SER A 137 35.91 -23.94 31.59
N PHE A 138 35.39 -24.80 32.46
CA PHE A 138 36.21 -25.81 33.13
C PHE A 138 36.31 -27.05 32.23
N THR A 139 37.41 -27.78 32.31
CA THR A 139 37.71 -28.86 31.35
C THR A 139 38.11 -30.16 32.05
N GLY A 140 37.27 -31.18 31.89
CA GLY A 140 37.35 -32.52 32.49
C GLY A 140 38.03 -33.57 31.61
N ASP A 141 38.81 -33.18 30.60
CA ASP A 141 39.57 -34.09 29.73
C ASP A 141 40.93 -34.52 30.32
N LYS A 142 41.31 -33.97 31.49
CA LYS A 142 42.50 -34.34 32.28
C LYS A 142 42.18 -34.41 33.77
N PRO A 143 42.72 -35.40 34.52
CA PRO A 143 42.46 -35.52 35.95
C PRO A 143 43.06 -34.35 36.75
N LEU A 144 42.55 -34.13 37.95
CA LEU A 144 43.25 -33.28 38.92
C LEU A 144 44.52 -34.00 39.43
N VAL A 145 45.61 -33.24 39.57
CA VAL A 145 46.91 -33.71 40.08
C VAL A 145 47.17 -33.00 41.39
N ASP A 146 47.28 -33.77 42.49
CA ASP A 146 47.45 -33.24 43.85
C ASP A 146 46.38 -32.20 44.28
N GLY A 147 45.16 -32.35 43.74
CA GLY A 147 44.04 -31.45 44.01
C GLY A 147 44.02 -30.18 43.16
N ASP A 148 44.90 -30.07 42.17
CA ASP A 148 45.01 -28.93 41.27
C ASP A 148 44.86 -29.34 39.78
N LEU A 149 44.67 -28.36 38.89
CA LEU A 149 44.61 -28.55 37.45
C LEU A 149 45.92 -29.17 36.91
N GLU A 150 45.80 -30.11 35.98
CA GLU A 150 46.95 -30.63 35.23
C GLU A 150 47.66 -29.49 34.46
N ALA A 151 48.97 -29.60 34.22
CA ALA A 151 49.79 -28.51 33.68
C ALA A 151 49.26 -27.93 32.35
N THR A 152 48.70 -28.75 31.46
CA THR A 152 48.12 -28.27 30.19
C THR A 152 46.81 -27.51 30.41
N ARG A 153 45.98 -27.96 31.35
CA ARG A 153 44.74 -27.27 31.76
C ARG A 153 45.00 -25.98 32.50
N GLN A 154 46.06 -25.93 33.31
CA GLN A 154 46.52 -24.68 33.93
C GLN A 154 47.01 -23.68 32.88
N ALA A 155 47.68 -24.13 31.81
CA ALA A 155 48.11 -23.25 30.73
C ALA A 155 46.90 -22.68 29.96
N GLU A 156 45.91 -23.52 29.62
CA GLU A 156 44.67 -23.09 28.97
C GLU A 156 43.85 -22.13 29.87
N PHE A 157 43.77 -22.39 31.17
CA PHE A 157 43.17 -21.48 32.14
C PHE A 157 43.81 -20.09 32.09
N ASN A 158 45.15 -20.04 32.09
CA ASN A 158 45.88 -18.77 32.05
C ASN A 158 45.63 -18.02 30.72
N GLU A 159 45.49 -18.76 29.62
CA GLU A 159 45.18 -18.18 28.31
C GLU A 159 43.77 -17.60 28.26
N ARG A 160 42.76 -18.33 28.75
CA ARG A 160 41.39 -17.82 28.90
C ARG A 160 41.38 -16.57 29.77
N MET A 161 42.07 -16.60 30.91
CA MET A 161 42.13 -15.42 31.78
C MET A 161 42.82 -14.23 31.11
N ASN A 162 43.88 -14.46 30.33
CA ASN A 162 44.52 -13.39 29.58
C ASN A 162 43.57 -12.75 28.55
N ILE A 163 42.72 -13.53 27.89
CA ILE A 163 41.68 -13.00 26.99
C ILE A 163 40.69 -12.13 27.77
N VAL A 164 40.18 -12.61 28.91
CA VAL A 164 39.26 -11.84 29.75
C VAL A 164 39.91 -10.54 30.22
N ASP A 165 41.12 -10.59 30.79
CA ASP A 165 41.83 -9.44 31.32
C ASP A 165 42.20 -8.40 30.25
N THR A 166 42.46 -8.85 29.02
CA THR A 166 42.83 -7.96 27.91
C THR A 166 41.63 -7.19 27.37
N TYR A 167 40.51 -7.88 27.13
CA TYR A 167 39.41 -7.32 26.34
C TYR A 167 38.25 -6.78 27.18
N THR A 168 37.99 -7.34 28.37
CA THR A 168 36.79 -6.99 29.15
C THR A 168 37.08 -6.00 30.27
N LYS A 169 36.00 -5.50 30.89
CA LYS A 169 36.07 -4.65 32.07
C LYS A 169 36.49 -5.48 33.30
N PRO A 170 37.19 -4.92 34.30
CA PRO A 170 37.66 -5.68 35.46
C PRO A 170 36.54 -6.35 36.26
N ASP A 171 35.33 -5.80 36.22
CA ASP A 171 34.13 -6.29 36.89
C ASP A 171 33.24 -7.20 36.02
N ALA A 172 33.64 -7.49 34.78
CA ALA A 172 32.99 -8.55 33.99
C ALA A 172 33.11 -9.88 34.74
N ALA A 173 31.96 -10.51 34.99
CA ALA A 173 31.87 -11.76 35.72
C ALA A 173 32.14 -12.98 34.82
N LEU A 174 32.24 -14.15 35.43
CA LEU A 174 32.47 -15.41 34.72
C LEU A 174 31.26 -16.33 34.85
N TYR A 175 30.83 -16.89 33.72
CA TYR A 175 29.85 -17.96 33.64
C TYR A 175 30.57 -19.27 33.36
N PHE A 176 30.48 -20.24 34.27
CA PHE A 176 31.14 -21.52 34.05
C PHE A 176 30.29 -22.47 33.24
N ASN A 177 30.91 -23.08 32.24
CA ASN A 177 30.37 -24.22 31.50
C ASN A 177 31.49 -25.23 31.21
N ASN A 178 31.23 -26.28 30.43
CA ASN A 178 32.16 -27.35 30.12
C ASN A 178 32.31 -27.56 28.60
N ASP A 179 33.50 -27.29 28.06
CA ASP A 179 33.82 -27.47 26.62
C ASP A 179 34.92 -28.52 26.41
N SER A 180 34.88 -29.60 27.20
CA SER A 180 35.93 -30.62 27.13
C SER A 180 35.84 -31.46 25.85
N ASP A 181 36.99 -31.73 25.22
CA ASP A 181 37.16 -32.71 24.13
C ASP A 181 37.08 -34.17 24.65
N GLY A 182 35.97 -34.50 25.30
CA GLY A 182 35.74 -35.74 26.02
C GLY A 182 36.08 -35.67 27.51
N ILE A 183 35.81 -36.76 28.22
CA ILE A 183 35.97 -36.82 29.68
C ILE A 183 37.01 -37.86 30.05
N ASP A 184 37.98 -37.47 30.90
CA ASP A 184 39.02 -38.37 31.38
C ASP A 184 38.40 -39.49 32.24
N PRO A 185 38.86 -40.76 32.10
CA PRO A 185 38.38 -41.88 32.92
C PRO A 185 38.44 -41.64 34.43
N TRP A 186 39.30 -40.75 34.92
CA TRP A 186 39.35 -40.36 36.33
C TRP A 186 38.06 -39.67 36.79
N PHE A 187 37.36 -38.94 35.92
CA PHE A 187 36.07 -38.34 36.27
C PHE A 187 34.90 -39.31 36.10
N MET A 188 35.09 -40.51 35.55
CA MET A 188 33.98 -41.39 35.20
C MET A 188 33.60 -42.35 36.35
N ASP A 189 32.29 -42.49 36.61
CA ASP A 189 31.72 -43.50 37.51
C ASP A 189 31.23 -44.70 36.69
N THR A 190 30.61 -44.42 35.55
CA THR A 190 30.18 -45.39 34.54
C THR A 190 30.76 -45.01 33.17
N ALA A 191 30.46 -45.76 32.11
CA ALA A 191 30.89 -45.40 30.77
C ALA A 191 30.23 -44.10 30.23
N SER A 192 29.16 -43.63 30.86
CA SER A 192 28.31 -42.53 30.39
C SER A 192 27.97 -41.50 31.47
N SER A 193 28.58 -41.58 32.65
CA SER A 193 28.28 -40.67 33.75
C SER A 193 29.52 -40.35 34.56
N VAL A 194 29.70 -39.07 34.87
CA VAL A 194 30.77 -38.61 35.75
C VAL A 194 30.51 -38.95 37.21
N ARG A 195 31.58 -38.94 37.98
CA ARG A 195 31.60 -38.98 39.43
C ARG A 195 31.31 -37.60 39.98
N ALA A 196 30.19 -37.47 40.69
CA ALA A 196 29.73 -36.18 41.20
C ALA A 196 30.74 -35.49 42.14
N ASP A 197 31.44 -36.26 42.99
CA ASP A 197 32.45 -35.74 43.91
C ASP A 197 33.65 -35.13 43.18
N ARG A 198 34.19 -35.84 42.19
CA ARG A 198 35.35 -35.38 41.40
C ARG A 198 34.99 -34.26 40.44
N TRP A 199 33.77 -34.27 39.90
CA TRP A 199 33.28 -33.19 39.05
C TRP A 199 33.12 -31.89 39.86
N ALA A 200 32.55 -31.98 41.06
CA ALA A 200 32.49 -30.85 41.99
C ALA A 200 33.88 -30.34 42.40
N ASP A 201 34.87 -31.23 42.60
CA ASP A 201 36.27 -30.84 42.85
C ASP A 201 36.84 -29.99 41.70
N LEU A 202 36.57 -30.37 40.45
CA LEU A 202 37.05 -29.65 39.27
C LEU A 202 36.41 -28.26 39.14
N ILE A 203 35.11 -28.16 39.37
CA ILE A 203 34.38 -26.88 39.36
C ILE A 203 34.93 -25.97 40.47
N ASP A 204 35.10 -26.50 41.69
CA ASP A 204 35.56 -25.73 42.85
C ASP A 204 37.01 -25.24 42.71
N VAL A 205 37.94 -26.06 42.21
CA VAL A 205 39.32 -25.62 41.99
C VAL A 205 39.42 -24.57 40.89
N THR A 206 38.59 -24.67 39.85
CA THR A 206 38.53 -23.66 38.78
C THR A 206 37.97 -22.35 39.31
N ARG A 207 36.88 -22.41 40.11
CA ARG A 207 36.29 -21.25 40.80
C ARG A 207 37.33 -20.56 41.69
N GLN A 208 38.02 -21.33 42.54
CA GLN A 208 39.02 -20.78 43.45
C GLN A 208 40.10 -20.01 42.69
N LYS A 209 40.61 -20.55 41.58
CA LYS A 209 41.62 -19.87 40.77
C LYS A 209 41.10 -18.58 40.15
N CYS A 210 39.86 -18.54 39.68
CA CYS A 210 39.24 -17.32 39.16
C CYS A 210 39.10 -16.25 40.26
N GLU A 211 38.63 -16.63 41.45
CA GLU A 211 38.52 -15.72 42.58
C GLU A 211 39.89 -15.24 43.10
N ASP A 212 40.89 -16.11 43.12
CA ASP A 212 42.28 -15.77 43.46
C ASP A 212 42.89 -14.79 42.44
N ALA A 213 42.43 -14.86 41.17
CA ALA A 213 42.74 -13.88 40.13
C ALA A 213 41.89 -12.58 40.23
N GLY A 214 41.02 -12.47 41.25
CA GLY A 214 40.20 -11.30 41.51
C GLY A 214 38.93 -11.20 40.67
N ARG A 215 38.48 -12.29 40.04
CA ARG A 215 37.26 -12.34 39.22
C ARG A 215 36.08 -12.89 40.01
N VAL A 216 34.88 -12.42 39.65
CA VAL A 216 33.60 -12.92 40.20
C VAL A 216 33.09 -14.05 39.32
N VAL A 217 32.74 -15.19 39.91
CA VAL A 217 31.99 -16.25 39.23
C VAL A 217 30.51 -16.02 39.49
N LEU A 218 29.74 -15.74 38.45
CA LEU A 218 28.31 -15.41 38.54
C LEU A 218 27.45 -16.67 38.62
N SER A 219 27.70 -17.62 37.73
CA SER A 219 26.89 -18.82 37.57
C SER A 219 27.73 -20.00 37.10
N VAL A 220 27.25 -21.22 37.37
CA VAL A 220 27.84 -22.48 36.92
C VAL A 220 26.77 -23.37 36.31
N ALA A 221 26.95 -23.72 35.04
CA ALA A 221 26.36 -24.89 34.42
C ALA A 221 27.27 -26.11 34.66
N PRO A 222 26.82 -27.13 35.41
CA PRO A 222 27.63 -28.31 35.65
C PRO A 222 27.86 -29.14 34.39
N PHE A 223 26.95 -29.08 33.42
CA PHE A 223 27.02 -29.78 32.14
C PHE A 223 26.72 -28.85 30.97
N ASN A 224 27.37 -29.10 29.82
CA ASN A 224 27.03 -28.49 28.53
C ASN A 224 26.38 -29.50 27.60
N GLU A 225 25.21 -29.19 27.02
CA GLU A 225 24.50 -30.06 26.08
C GLU A 225 24.42 -31.53 26.54
N PRO A 226 23.96 -31.81 27.79
CA PRO A 226 24.05 -33.16 28.33
C PRO A 226 23.10 -34.16 27.65
N ASP A 227 22.14 -33.66 26.86
CA ASP A 227 21.25 -34.43 26.00
C ASP A 227 21.91 -34.88 24.68
N ASP A 228 23.11 -34.37 24.33
CA ASP A 228 23.93 -34.98 23.28
C ASP A 228 24.47 -36.34 23.77
N PRO A 229 24.14 -37.46 23.08
CA PRO A 229 24.66 -38.78 23.41
C PRO A 229 26.20 -38.88 23.47
N ASN A 230 26.93 -37.94 22.85
CA ASN A 230 28.39 -37.94 22.84
C ASN A 230 29.03 -37.26 24.06
N SER A 231 28.26 -36.51 24.84
CA SER A 231 28.79 -35.69 25.95
C SER A 231 29.39 -36.54 27.08
N LYS A 232 28.81 -37.72 27.34
CA LYS A 232 29.19 -38.68 28.41
C LYS A 232 29.16 -38.10 29.84
N GLN A 233 28.57 -36.92 30.03
CA GLN A 233 28.55 -36.22 31.31
C GLN A 233 27.65 -36.90 32.34
N GLY A 234 26.49 -37.41 31.93
CA GLY A 234 25.58 -38.12 32.83
C GLY A 234 24.14 -37.98 32.38
N ASP A 235 23.22 -38.22 33.31
CA ASP A 235 21.80 -37.95 33.20
C ASP A 235 21.38 -36.82 34.15
N ALA A 236 20.10 -36.43 34.12
CA ALA A 236 19.58 -35.35 34.94
C ALA A 236 19.72 -35.62 36.46
N ASP A 237 19.64 -36.89 36.87
CA ASP A 237 19.88 -37.28 38.26
C ASP A 237 21.34 -37.05 38.66
N ARG A 238 22.30 -37.37 37.78
CA ARG A 238 23.72 -37.08 38.04
C ARG A 238 24.00 -35.59 38.12
N MET A 239 23.38 -34.76 37.27
CA MET A 239 23.48 -33.30 37.36
C MET A 239 22.96 -32.80 38.71
N LYS A 240 21.79 -33.28 39.12
CA LYS A 240 21.20 -32.99 40.44
C LYS A 240 22.15 -33.37 41.58
N ASP A 241 22.80 -34.53 41.52
CA ASP A 241 23.75 -34.96 42.55
C ASP A 241 24.93 -33.98 42.68
N ILE A 242 25.44 -33.45 41.57
CA ILE A 242 26.51 -32.44 41.57
C ILE A 242 26.00 -31.13 42.18
N CYS A 243 24.84 -30.61 41.74
CA CYS A 243 24.27 -29.39 42.29
C CYS A 243 23.97 -29.52 43.80
N ALA A 244 23.44 -30.67 44.22
CA ALA A 244 23.18 -30.95 45.62
C ALA A 244 24.47 -30.95 46.45
N LEU A 245 25.57 -31.52 45.95
CA LEU A 245 26.88 -31.43 46.60
C LEU A 245 27.34 -29.98 46.74
N LEU A 246 27.32 -29.20 45.65
CA LEU A 246 27.74 -27.79 45.65
C LEU A 246 26.91 -26.94 46.64
N ARG A 247 25.61 -27.22 46.80
CA ARG A 247 24.70 -26.49 47.68
C ARG A 247 24.75 -26.93 49.14
N THR A 248 25.05 -28.20 49.43
CA THR A 248 24.80 -28.77 50.76
C THR A 248 26.04 -29.34 51.46
N ASP A 249 27.06 -29.75 50.71
CA ASP A 249 28.28 -30.31 51.30
C ASP A 249 29.09 -29.21 52.00
N PRO A 250 29.52 -29.39 53.27
CA PRO A 250 30.33 -28.43 53.98
C PRO A 250 31.61 -27.99 53.28
N LYS A 251 32.12 -28.80 52.33
CA LYS A 251 33.28 -28.44 51.51
C LYS A 251 32.98 -27.29 50.54
N TYR A 252 31.79 -27.25 49.94
CA TYR A 252 31.47 -26.33 48.83
C TYR A 252 30.45 -25.26 49.20
N LYS A 253 29.49 -25.58 50.08
CA LYS A 253 28.26 -24.81 50.31
C LYS A 253 28.49 -23.31 50.57
N ASP A 254 29.57 -22.96 51.28
CA ASP A 254 29.83 -21.57 51.67
C ASP A 254 30.35 -20.79 50.45
N SER A 255 31.29 -21.36 49.68
CA SER A 255 31.86 -20.76 48.46
C SER A 255 30.83 -20.64 47.32
N PHE A 256 29.88 -21.57 47.23
CA PHE A 256 28.86 -21.54 46.18
C PHE A 256 27.58 -20.80 46.60
N SER A 257 27.46 -20.35 47.86
CA SER A 257 26.21 -19.75 48.39
C SER A 257 25.74 -18.49 47.65
N GLN A 258 26.61 -17.83 46.90
CA GLN A 258 26.31 -16.62 46.11
C GLN A 258 26.50 -16.82 44.60
N ILE A 259 26.85 -18.04 44.17
CA ILE A 259 27.04 -18.39 42.76
C ILE A 259 25.77 -19.10 42.31
N ARG A 260 25.15 -18.66 41.21
CA ARG A 260 23.96 -19.33 40.65
C ARG A 260 24.33 -20.73 40.13
N LEU A 261 23.43 -21.68 40.27
CA LEU A 261 23.56 -22.98 39.60
C LEU A 261 22.52 -23.07 38.49
N ALA A 262 23.01 -23.33 37.28
CA ALA A 262 22.21 -23.45 36.08
C ALA A 262 21.89 -24.90 35.73
N GLY A 263 20.73 -25.14 35.12
CA GLY A 263 20.34 -26.45 34.59
C GLY A 263 19.36 -26.36 33.42
N GLY A 264 19.14 -27.48 32.74
CA GLY A 264 18.58 -27.50 31.38
C GLY A 264 19.73 -27.73 30.41
N ASN A 265 20.45 -26.66 30.05
CA ASN A 265 21.68 -26.64 29.25
C ASN A 265 21.63 -27.52 27.99
N THR A 266 20.45 -27.71 27.40
CA THR A 266 20.24 -28.71 26.35
C THR A 266 20.50 -28.17 24.95
N LEU A 267 21.01 -29.04 24.07
CA LEU A 267 21.08 -28.81 22.62
C LEU A 267 19.69 -28.84 22.00
N ASN A 268 18.88 -29.81 22.40
CA ASN A 268 17.47 -29.93 22.06
C ASN A 268 16.60 -29.28 23.14
N ASN A 269 16.04 -28.11 22.83
CA ASN A 269 15.24 -27.35 23.79
C ASN A 269 13.95 -28.08 24.24
N ASP A 270 13.52 -29.16 23.58
CA ASP A 270 12.41 -30.01 24.03
C ASP A 270 12.73 -30.73 25.35
N GLU A 271 14.01 -30.97 25.64
CA GLU A 271 14.49 -31.71 26.82
C GLU A 271 14.73 -30.79 28.03
N ALA A 272 14.84 -29.47 27.82
CA ALA A 272 15.21 -28.48 28.83
C ALA A 272 14.39 -28.58 30.13
N VAL A 273 13.05 -28.66 30.01
CA VAL A 273 12.16 -28.78 31.18
C VAL A 273 12.43 -30.06 31.97
N ALA A 274 12.71 -31.18 31.30
CA ALA A 274 12.94 -32.46 31.95
C ALA A 274 14.25 -32.43 32.76
N TRP A 275 15.30 -31.85 32.20
CA TRP A 275 16.59 -31.68 32.89
C TRP A 275 16.51 -30.70 34.05
N TYR A 276 15.90 -29.54 33.83
CA TYR A 276 15.72 -28.50 34.84
C TYR A 276 14.91 -28.99 36.04
N SER A 277 13.76 -29.64 35.77
CA SER A 277 12.81 -30.05 36.81
C SER A 277 13.38 -31.04 37.82
N VAL A 278 14.34 -31.88 37.42
CA VAL A 278 14.97 -32.89 38.31
C VAL A 278 15.88 -32.24 39.35
N ALA A 279 16.61 -31.18 38.98
CA ALA A 279 17.57 -30.50 39.86
C ALA A 279 17.04 -29.20 40.47
N ARG A 280 15.84 -28.75 40.09
CA ARG A 280 15.27 -27.42 40.42
C ARG A 280 15.34 -26.96 41.87
N ASP A 281 15.39 -27.86 42.85
CA ASP A 281 15.47 -27.47 44.27
C ASP A 281 16.87 -26.97 44.67
N TYR A 282 17.85 -27.10 43.76
CA TYR A 282 19.24 -26.67 43.93
C TYR A 282 19.68 -25.61 42.90
N LEU A 283 18.85 -25.33 41.90
CA LEU A 283 19.12 -24.39 40.81
C LEU A 283 18.55 -23.01 41.14
N ASP A 284 19.16 -21.98 40.58
CA ASP A 284 18.65 -20.60 40.59
C ASP A 284 18.46 -20.05 39.18
N GLU A 285 18.89 -20.79 38.15
CA GLU A 285 18.92 -20.35 36.77
C GLU A 285 18.54 -21.53 35.85
N GLY A 286 17.61 -21.30 34.93
CA GLY A 286 17.25 -22.22 33.87
C GLY A 286 17.91 -21.80 32.58
N ASN A 287 18.54 -22.75 31.89
CA ASN A 287 19.28 -22.47 30.68
C ASN A 287 18.89 -23.41 29.54
N THR A 288 18.72 -22.89 28.33
CA THR A 288 18.70 -23.67 27.09
C THR A 288 19.01 -22.77 25.90
N HIS A 289 19.48 -23.35 24.82
CA HIS A 289 19.57 -22.72 23.52
C HIS A 289 18.83 -23.56 22.47
N GLN A 290 18.91 -23.16 21.20
CA GLN A 290 18.10 -23.77 20.15
C GLN A 290 18.94 -24.28 18.96
N LEU A 291 19.20 -25.58 18.94
CA LEU A 291 19.77 -26.28 17.78
C LEU A 291 18.96 -27.49 17.32
N ALA A 292 18.07 -27.97 18.19
CA ALA A 292 17.01 -28.93 17.94
C ALA A 292 15.79 -28.59 18.82
N GLY A 293 14.61 -29.11 18.47
CA GLY A 293 13.40 -28.97 19.27
C GLY A 293 12.29 -28.15 18.61
N ASN A 294 11.30 -27.74 19.37
CA ASN A 294 10.17 -26.92 18.93
C ASN A 294 10.26 -25.47 19.44
N PHE A 295 9.72 -24.53 18.67
CA PHE A 295 9.66 -23.13 19.07
C PHE A 295 8.85 -22.95 20.35
N ASP A 296 7.71 -23.62 20.44
CA ASP A 296 6.80 -23.50 21.59
C ASP A 296 7.42 -24.05 22.88
N THR A 297 8.30 -25.06 22.78
CA THR A 297 9.00 -25.62 23.93
C THR A 297 10.10 -24.68 24.43
N TYR A 298 10.83 -24.00 23.53
CA TYR A 298 11.80 -22.95 23.87
C TYR A 298 11.11 -21.82 24.64
N VAL A 299 9.99 -21.32 24.11
CA VAL A 299 9.14 -20.32 24.78
C VAL A 299 8.68 -20.80 26.15
N SER A 300 8.06 -21.98 26.21
CA SER A 300 7.48 -22.49 27.46
C SER A 300 8.53 -22.77 28.53
N PHE A 301 9.79 -23.01 28.15
CA PHE A 301 10.87 -23.22 29.09
C PHE A 301 11.20 -21.92 29.85
N PHE A 302 11.37 -20.79 29.14
CA PHE A 302 11.62 -19.50 29.80
C PHE A 302 10.43 -19.05 30.64
N GLU A 303 9.20 -19.21 30.16
CA GLU A 303 8.00 -18.95 30.96
C GLU A 303 7.95 -19.83 32.22
N TYR A 304 8.38 -21.10 32.12
CA TYR A 304 8.43 -21.99 33.27
C TYR A 304 9.47 -21.56 34.31
N VAL A 305 10.67 -21.18 33.87
CA VAL A 305 11.75 -20.67 34.72
C VAL A 305 11.33 -19.38 35.41
N GLU A 306 10.79 -18.42 34.65
CA GLU A 306 10.26 -17.15 35.17
C GLU A 306 9.14 -17.39 36.20
N SER A 307 8.23 -18.34 35.94
CA SER A 307 7.13 -18.66 36.87
C SER A 307 7.59 -19.14 38.24
N ARG A 308 8.83 -19.61 38.36
CA ARG A 308 9.46 -19.99 39.62
C ARG A 308 10.23 -18.86 40.30
N GLY A 309 10.46 -17.75 39.59
CA GLY A 309 11.35 -16.67 40.03
C GLY A 309 12.83 -17.04 39.94
N ASP A 310 13.16 -18.05 39.13
CA ASP A 310 14.52 -18.42 38.78
C ASP A 310 14.95 -17.60 37.53
N TYR A 311 16.25 -17.44 37.28
CA TYR A 311 16.76 -16.63 36.16
C TYR A 311 16.72 -17.41 34.83
N GLY A 312 16.23 -16.79 33.75
CA GLY A 312 16.28 -17.36 32.40
C GLY A 312 17.59 -17.00 31.67
N LEU A 313 18.33 -17.99 31.18
CA LEU A 313 19.57 -17.80 30.42
C LEU A 313 19.54 -18.57 29.09
N ASN A 314 20.16 -18.01 28.06
CA ASN A 314 20.67 -18.77 26.92
C ASN A 314 22.19 -18.57 26.84
N ASP A 315 22.97 -19.61 27.15
CA ASP A 315 24.43 -19.53 27.22
C ASP A 315 25.18 -19.85 25.92
N GLU A 316 24.43 -20.14 24.85
CA GLU A 316 24.91 -20.37 23.47
C GLU A 316 23.96 -19.69 22.49
N LEU A 317 23.79 -18.37 22.63
CA LEU A 317 22.86 -17.64 21.79
C LEU A 317 23.37 -17.60 20.35
N HIS A 318 22.68 -18.27 19.43
CA HIS A 318 23.18 -18.42 18.06
C HIS A 318 22.83 -17.26 17.15
N ASN A 319 21.75 -16.52 17.42
CA ASN A 319 21.20 -15.54 16.47
C ASN A 319 20.27 -14.54 17.17
N VAL A 320 20.00 -13.39 16.53
CA VAL A 320 19.07 -12.40 17.09
C VAL A 320 17.61 -12.87 17.16
N MET A 321 17.20 -13.94 16.45
CA MET A 321 15.84 -14.49 16.60
C MET A 321 15.66 -15.11 17.97
N GLU A 322 16.58 -15.96 18.42
CA GLU A 322 16.56 -16.51 19.79
C GLU A 322 16.62 -15.40 20.84
N ALA A 323 17.37 -14.34 20.57
CA ALA A 323 17.49 -13.17 21.44
C ALA A 323 16.13 -12.45 21.59
N MET A 324 15.49 -12.13 20.46
CA MET A 324 14.20 -11.46 20.41
C MET A 324 13.09 -12.28 21.05
N VAL A 325 13.08 -13.59 20.80
CA VAL A 325 12.09 -14.52 21.37
C VAL A 325 12.34 -14.73 22.86
N GLY A 326 13.58 -14.92 23.28
CA GLY A 326 13.93 -15.03 24.69
C GLY A 326 13.53 -13.77 25.47
N ALA A 327 13.88 -12.58 24.97
CA ALA A 327 13.46 -11.30 25.56
C ALA A 327 11.93 -11.16 25.61
N GLU A 328 11.20 -11.76 24.67
CA GLU A 328 9.74 -11.73 24.68
C GLU A 328 9.13 -12.53 25.84
N TYR A 329 9.77 -13.64 26.21
CA TYR A 329 9.21 -14.68 27.07
C TYR A 329 9.98 -14.92 28.37
N GLY A 330 10.76 -13.94 28.84
CA GLY A 330 11.35 -13.96 30.20
C GLY A 330 12.79 -14.43 30.30
N MET A 331 13.60 -14.24 29.26
CA MET A 331 15.05 -14.44 29.33
C MET A 331 15.73 -13.21 29.97
N ASP A 332 16.48 -13.43 31.04
CA ASP A 332 17.19 -12.39 31.80
C ASP A 332 18.66 -12.21 31.36
N ALA A 333 19.26 -13.27 30.84
CA ALA A 333 20.68 -13.30 30.48
C ALA A 333 20.92 -14.01 29.15
N ALA A 334 21.95 -13.59 28.43
CA ALA A 334 22.32 -14.14 27.13
C ALA A 334 23.83 -14.09 26.90
N ILE A 335 24.40 -15.18 26.40
CA ILE A 335 25.82 -15.25 26.01
C ILE A 335 25.89 -15.65 24.55
N TRP A 336 26.48 -14.80 23.70
CA TRP A 336 26.62 -15.10 22.28
C TRP A 336 27.54 -16.29 22.04
N TRP A 337 27.06 -17.24 21.23
CA TRP A 337 27.92 -18.24 20.61
C TRP A 337 28.70 -17.63 19.45
N GLY A 338 30.03 -17.65 19.55
CA GLY A 338 30.93 -16.94 18.64
C GLY A 338 30.99 -15.43 18.91
N SER A 339 31.58 -14.69 17.97
CA SER A 339 31.63 -13.22 18.09
C SER A 339 30.25 -12.61 17.88
N ALA A 340 29.86 -11.66 18.74
CA ALA A 340 28.74 -10.76 18.47
C ALA A 340 29.07 -9.83 17.29
N GLU A 341 28.74 -10.25 16.07
CA GLU A 341 28.89 -9.43 14.86
C GLU A 341 27.96 -8.20 14.88
N TYR A 342 27.90 -7.43 13.80
CA TYR A 342 27.31 -6.08 13.81
C TYR A 342 25.84 -6.07 14.24
N THR A 343 24.99 -6.89 13.62
CA THR A 343 23.56 -7.01 13.94
C THR A 343 23.34 -7.40 15.40
N ARG A 344 24.13 -8.35 15.92
CA ARG A 344 24.06 -8.79 17.32
C ARG A 344 24.49 -7.70 18.28
N GLY A 345 25.60 -7.02 17.99
CA GLY A 345 26.09 -5.91 18.80
C GLY A 345 25.13 -4.72 18.81
N GLU A 346 24.53 -4.38 17.66
CA GLU A 346 23.46 -3.37 17.59
C GLU A 346 22.21 -3.81 18.34
N PHE A 347 21.85 -5.10 18.31
CA PHE A 347 20.71 -5.62 19.07
C PHE A 347 20.93 -5.45 20.57
N VAL A 348 22.09 -5.84 21.10
CA VAL A 348 22.46 -5.65 22.53
C VAL A 348 22.29 -4.19 22.94
N LYS A 349 22.82 -3.26 22.15
CA LYS A 349 22.71 -1.82 22.44
C LYS A 349 21.28 -1.29 22.31
N ALA A 350 20.45 -1.90 21.46
CA ALA A 350 19.08 -1.47 21.21
C ALA A 350 18.08 -2.07 22.19
N SER A 351 18.32 -3.29 22.69
CA SER A 351 17.42 -4.02 23.58
C SER A 351 17.25 -3.33 24.94
N ASP A 352 18.26 -2.58 25.40
CA ASP A 352 18.19 -1.72 26.59
C ASP A 352 17.22 -0.54 26.43
N GLY A 353 16.71 -0.33 25.21
CA GLY A 353 15.78 0.73 24.86
C GLY A 353 14.32 0.30 24.99
N ARG A 354 13.51 0.68 24.00
CA ARG A 354 12.07 0.39 23.95
C ARG A 354 11.73 -0.33 22.67
N ARG A 355 11.06 -1.49 22.75
CA ARG A 355 10.56 -2.20 21.57
C ARG A 355 9.27 -1.55 21.06
N LEU A 356 9.26 -1.16 19.79
CA LEU A 356 8.16 -0.47 19.10
C LEU A 356 7.29 -1.41 18.25
N GLY A 357 7.83 -2.56 17.85
CA GLY A 357 7.12 -3.54 17.03
C GLY A 357 7.77 -4.92 17.13
N TYR A 358 6.96 -5.97 16.99
CA TYR A 358 7.41 -7.37 17.08
C TYR A 358 6.52 -8.30 16.27
N ALA A 359 7.11 -9.26 15.58
CA ALA A 359 6.40 -10.41 15.03
C ALA A 359 7.32 -11.64 14.94
N GLU A 360 6.73 -12.82 15.11
CA GLU A 360 7.42 -14.11 15.03
C GLU A 360 6.69 -15.07 14.09
N HIS A 361 7.43 -16.04 13.53
CA HIS A 361 6.85 -17.10 12.73
C HIS A 361 7.29 -18.46 13.29
N ARG A 362 6.62 -18.91 14.37
CA ARG A 362 6.98 -20.13 15.11
C ARG A 362 7.26 -21.36 14.23
N PRO A 363 6.40 -21.72 13.26
CA PRO A 363 6.66 -22.89 12.41
C PRO A 363 7.92 -22.80 11.52
N ASN A 364 8.43 -21.59 11.30
CA ASN A 364 9.59 -21.32 10.45
C ASN A 364 10.80 -20.89 11.26
N TRP A 365 10.72 -20.79 12.60
CA TRP A 365 11.82 -20.36 13.45
C TRP A 365 12.49 -19.04 13.01
N THR A 366 11.67 -18.02 12.78
CA THR A 366 12.11 -16.66 12.45
C THR A 366 11.41 -15.63 13.32
N ALA A 367 12.05 -14.49 13.57
CA ALA A 367 11.44 -13.36 14.26
C ALA A 367 12.01 -12.03 13.75
N ALA A 368 11.23 -10.97 13.97
CA ALA A 368 11.62 -9.60 13.67
C ALA A 368 11.08 -8.62 14.70
N SER A 369 11.80 -7.54 14.93
CA SER A 369 11.41 -6.49 15.87
C SER A 369 11.89 -5.10 15.41
N VAL A 370 11.31 -4.07 16.02
CA VAL A 370 11.77 -2.69 15.89
C VAL A 370 12.04 -2.14 17.29
N TYR A 371 13.21 -1.56 17.52
CA TYR A 371 13.60 -0.97 18.79
C TYR A 371 13.98 0.50 18.60
N ARG A 372 13.60 1.33 19.58
CA ARG A 372 14.22 2.63 19.84
C ARG A 372 15.30 2.42 20.89
N ALA A 373 16.56 2.44 20.47
CA ALA A 373 17.70 2.30 21.36
C ALA A 373 17.79 3.47 22.38
N PRO A 374 18.50 3.33 23.50
CA PRO A 374 18.75 4.44 24.44
C PRO A 374 19.39 5.67 23.81
N SER A 375 20.13 5.47 22.71
CA SER A 375 20.71 6.56 21.90
C SER A 375 19.68 7.38 21.11
N GLY A 376 18.42 6.93 21.05
CA GLY A 376 17.35 7.50 20.24
C GLY A 376 17.26 6.94 18.82
N LYS A 377 18.24 6.13 18.37
CA LYS A 377 18.19 5.45 17.07
C LYS A 377 17.03 4.47 17.01
N VAL A 378 16.35 4.40 15.86
CA VAL A 378 15.33 3.38 15.60
C VAL A 378 15.90 2.34 14.64
N LEU A 379 15.90 1.07 15.07
CA LEU A 379 16.52 -0.05 14.38
C LEU A 379 15.52 -1.19 14.24
N ALA A 380 15.42 -1.76 13.05
CA ALA A 380 14.69 -3.00 12.78
C ALA A 380 15.67 -4.18 12.73
N PHE A 381 15.28 -5.31 13.34
CA PHE A 381 16.06 -6.54 13.37
C PHE A 381 15.26 -7.68 12.76
N VAL A 382 15.94 -8.57 12.03
CA VAL A 382 15.40 -9.84 11.53
C VAL A 382 16.43 -10.93 11.77
N GLY A 383 15.99 -12.09 12.25
CA GLY A 383 16.84 -13.27 12.42
C GLY A 383 16.12 -14.57 12.11
N GLU A 384 16.90 -15.63 11.90
CA GLU A 384 16.40 -16.98 11.69
C GLU A 384 17.24 -18.02 12.45
N SER A 385 16.61 -19.14 12.82
CA SER A 385 17.31 -20.29 13.40
C SER A 385 18.40 -20.84 12.48
N GLU A 386 19.55 -21.15 13.07
CA GLU A 386 20.70 -21.74 12.37
C GLU A 386 20.43 -23.13 11.78
N ARG A 387 19.46 -23.90 12.31
CA ARG A 387 19.28 -25.32 11.94
C ARG A 387 17.88 -25.72 11.53
N GLN A 388 16.88 -24.87 11.78
CA GLN A 388 15.46 -25.20 11.59
C GLN A 388 14.68 -24.15 10.80
N ALA A 389 15.32 -23.03 10.46
CA ALA A 389 14.63 -21.94 9.79
C ALA A 389 14.07 -22.34 8.42
N ARG A 390 12.90 -21.82 8.09
CA ARG A 390 12.38 -21.84 6.71
C ARG A 390 12.36 -20.41 6.18
N PRO A 391 12.46 -20.22 4.84
CA PRO A 391 12.38 -18.89 4.27
C PRO A 391 11.11 -18.19 4.76
N THR A 392 11.28 -16.99 5.30
CA THR A 392 10.18 -16.14 5.77
C THR A 392 10.43 -14.71 5.31
N SER A 393 9.38 -14.02 4.88
CA SER A 393 9.47 -12.58 4.66
C SER A 393 8.89 -11.79 5.85
N TYR A 394 9.46 -10.62 6.15
CA TYR A 394 8.96 -9.64 7.13
C TYR A 394 8.78 -8.27 6.49
N GLN A 395 7.59 -7.70 6.59
CA GLN A 395 7.27 -6.35 6.12
C GLN A 395 7.13 -5.43 7.33
N PHE A 396 8.05 -4.48 7.44
CA PHE A 396 7.98 -3.41 8.43
C PHE A 396 7.05 -2.32 7.92
N VAL A 397 6.14 -1.86 8.77
CA VAL A 397 5.13 -0.85 8.42
C VAL A 397 5.10 0.26 9.46
N SER A 398 5.50 1.48 9.07
CA SER A 398 5.41 2.68 9.93
C SER A 398 4.00 3.29 9.86
N LYS A 399 3.35 3.43 11.02
CA LYS A 399 1.92 3.79 11.11
C LYS A 399 1.65 5.29 11.02
N GLU A 400 2.53 6.12 11.56
CA GLU A 400 2.31 7.57 11.73
C GLU A 400 2.99 8.43 10.66
N ARG A 401 4.19 8.07 10.18
CA ARG A 401 4.93 8.90 9.21
C ARG A 401 5.68 8.13 8.13
N ASP A 402 6.07 8.84 7.06
CA ASP A 402 7.02 8.31 6.09
C ASP A 402 8.42 8.29 6.71
N VAL A 403 9.16 7.21 6.48
CA VAL A 403 10.52 7.00 6.99
C VAL A 403 11.45 6.51 5.88
N TYR A 404 12.73 6.37 6.20
CA TYR A 404 13.76 5.83 5.34
C TYR A 404 14.38 4.58 5.99
N PHE A 405 14.40 3.47 5.25
CA PHE A 405 14.97 2.20 5.68
C PHE A 405 16.33 1.99 5.00
N ASP A 406 17.42 2.01 5.76
CA ASP A 406 18.79 2.07 5.22
C ASP A 406 18.95 3.16 4.14
N GLY A 407 18.31 4.30 4.40
CA GLY A 407 18.27 5.40 3.46
C GLY A 407 17.25 5.23 2.34
N VAL A 408 16.58 4.09 2.12
CA VAL A 408 15.54 3.93 1.08
C VAL A 408 14.21 4.53 1.55
N GLY A 409 13.71 5.53 0.83
CA GLY A 409 12.47 6.23 1.15
C GLY A 409 12.37 7.59 0.45
N PRO A 410 11.39 8.43 0.83
CA PRO A 410 10.45 8.23 1.94
C PRO A 410 9.39 7.17 1.61
N GLN A 411 9.08 6.29 2.56
CA GLN A 411 8.08 5.24 2.39
C GLN A 411 7.52 4.76 3.75
N ARG A 412 6.38 4.07 3.72
CA ARG A 412 5.76 3.45 4.91
C ARG A 412 6.13 2.00 5.13
N THR A 413 6.53 1.30 4.06
CA THR A 413 6.69 -0.16 4.07
C THR A 413 8.07 -0.57 3.59
N TYR A 414 8.66 -1.58 4.21
CA TYR A 414 9.93 -2.17 3.77
C TYR A 414 9.95 -3.67 4.05
N THR A 415 10.37 -4.49 3.09
CA THR A 415 10.35 -5.96 3.20
C THR A 415 11.75 -6.54 3.25
N VAL A 416 11.99 -7.42 4.23
CA VAL A 416 13.22 -8.18 4.39
C VAL A 416 12.88 -9.67 4.25
N ASN A 417 13.69 -10.41 3.49
CA ASN A 417 13.52 -11.84 3.28
C ASN A 417 14.66 -12.61 3.95
N THR A 418 14.32 -13.62 4.75
CA THR A 418 15.28 -14.59 5.25
C THR A 418 15.43 -15.75 4.28
N THR A 419 16.49 -16.55 4.44
CA THR A 419 16.79 -17.63 3.48
C THR A 419 16.25 -18.98 3.91
N GLY A 420 16.36 -19.32 5.19
CA GLY A 420 16.05 -20.62 5.75
C GLY A 420 16.50 -21.80 4.89
N GLY A 421 15.84 -22.95 5.05
CA GLY A 421 16.14 -24.15 4.28
C GLY A 421 14.94 -25.06 4.13
N SER A 422 15.11 -26.07 3.28
CA SER A 422 14.03 -26.98 2.88
C SER A 422 13.83 -28.17 3.83
N GLY A 423 14.65 -28.28 4.88
CA GLY A 423 14.64 -29.37 5.85
C GLY A 423 15.68 -29.13 6.95
N TYR A 424 15.77 -30.01 7.95
CA TYR A 424 16.66 -29.86 9.12
C TYR A 424 18.16 -29.88 8.74
N GLN A 425 18.95 -28.97 9.34
CA GLN A 425 20.42 -28.89 9.17
C GLN A 425 20.91 -29.00 7.71
N THR A 426 20.23 -28.34 6.78
CA THR A 426 20.67 -28.32 5.37
C THR A 426 21.70 -27.21 5.15
N THR A 427 22.50 -27.32 4.10
CA THR A 427 23.47 -26.26 3.69
C THR A 427 22.80 -24.92 3.33
N ALA A 428 21.47 -24.89 3.22
CA ALA A 428 20.70 -23.67 3.02
C ALA A 428 20.47 -22.90 4.33
N HIS A 429 20.48 -23.57 5.49
CA HIS A 429 20.46 -22.90 6.78
C HIS A 429 21.81 -22.28 7.05
N LYS A 430 21.88 -20.96 6.98
CA LYS A 430 23.14 -20.25 7.13
C LYS A 430 23.12 -19.22 8.26
N ASN A 431 22.21 -19.36 9.22
CA ASN A 431 22.03 -18.42 10.32
C ASN A 431 21.98 -16.97 9.85
N ALA A 432 20.96 -16.65 9.07
CA ALA A 432 20.85 -15.35 8.46
C ALA A 432 20.30 -14.34 9.51
N GLU A 433 20.98 -13.20 9.69
CA GLU A 433 20.45 -12.04 10.43
C GLU A 433 20.76 -10.68 9.81
N ARG A 434 19.96 -9.65 10.12
CA ARG A 434 20.14 -8.28 9.65
C ARG A 434 19.61 -7.23 10.62
N VAL A 435 20.32 -6.10 10.68
CA VAL A 435 19.83 -4.82 11.20
C VAL A 435 19.52 -3.83 10.06
N VAL A 436 18.46 -3.05 10.20
CA VAL A 436 18.03 -1.99 9.28
C VAL A 436 17.85 -0.70 10.06
N HIS A 437 18.49 0.38 9.60
CA HIS A 437 18.33 1.71 10.19
C HIS A 437 17.04 2.37 9.70
N ILE A 438 16.21 2.86 10.63
CA ILE A 438 15.00 3.61 10.32
C ILE A 438 15.22 5.07 10.70
N THR A 439 15.23 5.95 9.70
CA THR A 439 15.53 7.38 9.88
C THR A 439 14.50 8.30 9.24
N TRP A 440 14.42 9.53 9.74
CA TRP A 440 13.62 10.64 9.21
C TRP A 440 14.27 11.96 9.66
N GLY A 441 13.84 13.10 9.10
CA GLY A 441 14.43 14.41 9.37
C GLY A 441 15.14 15.01 8.16
N GLU A 442 16.08 15.92 8.40
CA GLU A 442 16.76 16.70 7.34
C GLU A 442 17.85 15.88 6.64
N ASP A 443 18.75 15.29 7.43
CA ASP A 443 19.93 14.59 6.92
C ASP A 443 19.70 13.08 6.93
N ILE A 444 19.57 12.51 5.74
CA ILE A 444 19.26 11.11 5.53
C ILE A 444 20.36 10.50 4.68
N GLN A 445 20.89 9.38 5.15
CA GLN A 445 21.93 8.66 4.43
C GLN A 445 21.53 8.34 2.98
N PRO A 446 22.44 8.52 2.00
CA PRO A 446 22.21 8.07 0.64
C PRO A 446 22.18 6.55 0.56
N VAL A 447 21.46 6.01 -0.43
CA VAL A 447 21.49 4.58 -0.74
C VAL A 447 22.82 4.23 -1.39
N ILE A 448 23.50 3.21 -0.87
CA ILE A 448 24.78 2.72 -1.38
C ILE A 448 24.59 1.33 -2.00
N ASP A 449 24.62 1.23 -3.33
CA ASP A 449 24.39 -0.03 -4.06
C ASP A 449 24.94 0.00 -5.50
N ALA A 450 25.95 0.83 -5.74
CA ALA A 450 26.43 1.14 -7.07
C ALA A 450 27.97 1.26 -7.14
N ARG A 451 28.43 1.93 -8.20
CA ARG A 451 29.83 2.21 -8.44
C ARG A 451 30.18 3.61 -7.98
N TYR A 452 31.22 3.74 -7.16
CA TYR A 452 31.62 5.01 -6.53
C TYR A 452 33.12 5.30 -6.70
N THR A 453 33.46 6.56 -6.47
CA THR A 453 34.80 7.03 -6.11
C THR A 453 34.75 7.38 -4.63
N LEU A 454 35.61 6.76 -3.81
CA LEU A 454 35.62 6.97 -2.36
C LEU A 454 36.62 8.06 -2.01
N VAL A 455 36.14 9.18 -1.45
CA VAL A 455 36.94 10.37 -1.15
C VAL A 455 37.12 10.52 0.34
N ASN A 456 38.36 10.64 0.81
CA ASN A 456 38.64 10.85 2.22
C ASN A 456 38.36 12.31 2.63
N ARG A 457 37.66 12.52 3.76
CA ARG A 457 37.28 13.86 4.25
C ARG A 457 38.49 14.73 4.60
N GLN A 458 39.54 14.14 5.17
CA GLN A 458 40.74 14.88 5.61
C GLN A 458 41.59 15.38 4.44
N SER A 459 41.84 14.52 3.45
CA SER A 459 42.80 14.82 2.36
C SER A 459 42.13 15.30 1.07
N GLY A 460 40.84 15.02 0.86
CA GLY A 460 40.16 15.20 -0.42
C GLY A 460 40.67 14.28 -1.54
N LYS A 461 41.53 13.31 -1.21
CA LYS A 461 42.06 12.31 -2.15
C LYS A 461 41.19 11.06 -2.17
N VAL A 462 41.39 10.22 -3.18
CA VAL A 462 40.54 9.06 -3.45
C VAL A 462 41.27 7.76 -3.15
N MET A 463 40.51 6.74 -2.74
CA MET A 463 41.01 5.39 -2.60
C MET A 463 41.33 4.78 -3.97
N GLU A 464 42.54 4.25 -4.12
CA GLU A 464 43.04 3.67 -5.35
C GLU A 464 43.80 2.36 -5.11
N VAL A 465 43.76 1.46 -6.10
CA VAL A 465 44.67 0.32 -6.16
C VAL A 465 45.99 0.77 -6.77
N GLU A 466 47.10 0.50 -6.09
CA GLU A 466 48.43 0.92 -6.51
C GLU A 466 48.75 0.47 -7.95
N ASN A 467 49.02 1.47 -8.82
CA ASN A 467 49.34 1.28 -10.24
C ASN A 467 48.28 0.48 -11.04
N GLY A 468 47.06 0.32 -10.51
CA GLY A 468 46.02 -0.52 -11.11
C GLY A 468 46.40 -2.01 -11.20
N SER A 469 47.20 -2.51 -10.26
CA SER A 469 47.58 -3.93 -10.19
C SER A 469 46.36 -4.84 -9.97
N SER A 470 46.42 -6.06 -10.52
CA SER A 470 45.48 -7.16 -10.27
C SER A 470 46.14 -8.33 -9.53
N GLU A 471 47.35 -8.13 -8.99
CA GLU A 471 48.04 -9.14 -8.20
C GLU A 471 47.54 -9.15 -6.75
N ASP A 472 47.50 -10.33 -6.14
CA ASP A 472 47.22 -10.46 -4.72
C ASP A 472 48.28 -9.75 -3.87
N GLY A 473 47.82 -9.05 -2.84
CA GLY A 473 48.67 -8.22 -2.00
C GLY A 473 49.05 -6.88 -2.62
N ALA A 474 48.45 -6.48 -3.75
CA ALA A 474 48.59 -5.12 -4.25
C ALA A 474 48.07 -4.12 -3.21
N ASN A 475 48.80 -3.02 -3.04
CA ASN A 475 48.46 -2.05 -2.01
C ASN A 475 47.20 -1.25 -2.38
N ILE A 476 46.36 -0.96 -1.37
CA ILE A 476 45.28 0.01 -1.48
C ILE A 476 45.75 1.28 -0.74
N ARG A 477 45.80 2.39 -1.46
CA ARG A 477 46.38 3.65 -1.00
C ARG A 477 45.49 4.82 -1.42
N GLN A 478 45.77 6.02 -0.96
CA GLN A 478 45.12 7.21 -1.52
C GLN A 478 45.92 7.81 -2.68
N GLY A 479 45.21 8.43 -3.63
CA GLY A 479 45.79 9.19 -4.74
C GLY A 479 44.93 10.39 -5.14
N SER A 480 45.52 11.35 -5.84
CA SER A 480 44.79 12.45 -6.44
C SER A 480 43.79 11.93 -7.48
N PRO A 481 42.57 12.47 -7.55
CA PRO A 481 41.57 12.07 -8.53
C PRO A 481 42.10 12.20 -9.96
N ASN A 482 42.14 11.08 -10.69
CA ASN A 482 42.51 11.00 -12.10
C ASN A 482 41.48 10.24 -12.94
N TYR A 483 40.41 9.74 -12.31
CA TYR A 483 39.27 9.06 -12.93
C TYR A 483 39.63 7.80 -13.72
N SER A 484 40.75 7.16 -13.36
CA SER A 484 41.10 5.84 -13.86
C SER A 484 40.20 4.76 -13.25
N ASP A 485 40.10 3.63 -13.93
CA ASP A 485 39.25 2.52 -13.51
C ASP A 485 39.67 1.91 -12.15
N HIS A 486 40.93 2.08 -11.71
CA HIS A 486 41.44 1.60 -10.42
C HIS A 486 41.24 2.59 -9.26
N GLN A 487 40.57 3.73 -9.50
CA GLN A 487 40.07 4.66 -8.48
C GLN A 487 38.55 4.54 -8.28
N SER A 488 37.92 3.55 -8.91
CA SER A 488 36.48 3.33 -8.87
C SER A 488 36.17 1.96 -8.27
N TRP A 489 35.11 1.88 -7.48
CA TRP A 489 34.77 0.71 -6.66
C TRP A 489 33.29 0.37 -6.79
N PHE A 490 32.98 -0.90 -7.01
CA PHE A 490 31.65 -1.46 -6.76
C PHE A 490 31.48 -1.63 -5.25
N VAL A 491 30.43 -1.03 -4.71
CA VAL A 491 30.08 -1.10 -3.28
C VAL A 491 28.69 -1.70 -3.20
N ASP A 492 28.65 -3.02 -3.04
CA ASP A 492 27.44 -3.82 -3.14
C ASP A 492 27.08 -4.43 -1.78
N PRO A 493 25.80 -4.40 -1.36
CA PRO A 493 25.35 -5.14 -0.19
C PRO A 493 25.69 -6.63 -0.28
N VAL A 494 26.07 -7.23 0.84
CA VAL A 494 26.28 -8.67 0.98
C VAL A 494 24.92 -9.39 0.84
N PRO A 495 24.77 -10.36 -0.09
CA PRO A 495 23.53 -11.10 -0.22
C PRO A 495 23.24 -11.97 1.01
N ASN A 496 21.97 -12.04 1.41
CA ASN A 496 21.49 -12.91 2.50
C ASN A 496 21.81 -14.40 2.30
N THR A 497 22.14 -14.83 1.07
CA THR A 497 22.55 -16.21 0.74
C THR A 497 23.97 -16.58 1.19
N ILE A 498 24.78 -15.63 1.66
CA ILE A 498 26.13 -15.91 2.16
C ILE A 498 26.08 -16.50 3.58
N GLY A 499 25.04 -16.19 4.37
CA GLY A 499 24.93 -16.62 5.77
C GLY A 499 25.51 -15.64 6.77
N GLY A 500 25.18 -15.86 8.04
CA GLY A 500 25.50 -14.95 9.14
C GLY A 500 24.77 -13.63 8.99
N ASP A 501 25.37 -12.60 9.56
CA ASP A 501 24.93 -11.23 9.36
C ASP A 501 25.22 -10.75 7.92
N TRP A 502 24.18 -10.24 7.25
CA TRP A 502 24.25 -9.70 5.89
C TRP A 502 24.00 -8.18 5.80
N SER A 503 24.20 -7.47 6.91
CA SER A 503 24.16 -6.00 6.99
C SER A 503 25.42 -5.32 6.42
N TYR A 504 26.32 -6.10 5.83
CA TYR A 504 27.62 -5.67 5.33
C TYR A 504 27.60 -5.35 3.83
N PHE A 505 28.71 -4.79 3.36
CA PHE A 505 29.01 -4.45 1.98
C PHE A 505 30.32 -5.10 1.53
N THR A 506 30.46 -5.32 0.24
CA THR A 506 31.73 -5.66 -0.41
C THR A 506 32.27 -4.45 -1.17
N MET A 507 33.59 -4.31 -1.25
CA MET A 507 34.26 -3.21 -1.94
C MET A 507 35.23 -3.76 -2.99
N LYS A 508 34.76 -3.86 -4.23
CA LYS A 508 35.49 -4.48 -5.34
C LYS A 508 35.95 -3.42 -6.34
N PRO A 509 37.22 -3.38 -6.75
CA PRO A 509 37.65 -2.36 -7.69
C PRO A 509 37.03 -2.59 -9.07
N PHE A 510 36.74 -1.51 -9.78
CA PHE A 510 36.05 -1.56 -11.07
C PHE A 510 36.93 -2.19 -12.17
N HIS A 511 38.25 -1.99 -12.13
CA HIS A 511 39.18 -2.56 -13.11
C HIS A 511 39.27 -4.09 -13.02
N ASP A 512 38.99 -4.67 -11.85
CA ASP A 512 39.02 -6.11 -11.62
C ASP A 512 38.09 -6.56 -10.48
N SER A 513 36.83 -6.84 -10.83
CA SER A 513 35.82 -7.26 -9.85
C SER A 513 35.99 -8.71 -9.36
N SER A 514 37.02 -9.44 -9.81
CA SER A 514 37.38 -10.73 -9.19
C SER A 514 38.14 -10.54 -7.88
N LYS A 515 38.61 -9.30 -7.63
CA LYS A 515 39.31 -8.89 -6.43
C LYS A 515 38.43 -8.07 -5.49
N THR A 516 38.91 -7.86 -4.27
CA THR A 516 38.26 -7.04 -3.24
C THR A 516 39.28 -6.46 -2.27
N GLY A 517 38.92 -5.38 -1.56
CA GLY A 517 39.66 -4.98 -0.37
C GLY A 517 39.59 -6.07 0.71
N ASP A 518 40.73 -6.39 1.30
CA ASP A 518 40.96 -7.52 2.19
C ASP A 518 41.81 -7.07 3.40
N VAL A 519 41.37 -7.40 4.61
CA VAL A 519 42.19 -7.19 5.82
C VAL A 519 43.37 -8.15 5.81
N TRP A 520 44.55 -7.61 5.50
CA TRP A 520 45.74 -8.40 5.22
C TRP A 520 46.14 -9.26 6.41
N GLU A 521 46.46 -10.52 6.14
CA GLU A 521 46.91 -11.52 7.14
C GLU A 521 45.93 -11.73 8.30
N TRP A 522 44.64 -11.43 8.13
CA TRP A 522 43.62 -11.64 9.17
C TRP A 522 44.00 -10.94 10.48
N ASN A 523 44.51 -9.71 10.38
CA ASN A 523 45.00 -8.95 11.53
C ASN A 523 43.87 -8.17 12.24
N LEU A 524 43.70 -8.41 13.55
CA LEU A 524 42.67 -7.78 14.40
C LEU A 524 43.07 -6.42 14.98
N SER A 525 44.34 -6.03 14.86
CA SER A 525 44.90 -4.84 15.51
C SER A 525 44.76 -3.57 14.68
N ALA A 526 44.77 -2.41 15.34
CA ALA A 526 45.00 -1.14 14.67
C ALA A 526 46.39 -1.14 13.98
N GLY A 527 46.47 -0.49 12.82
CA GLY A 527 47.60 -0.55 11.90
C GLY A 527 47.56 -1.73 10.93
N ALA A 528 46.54 -2.61 10.99
CA ALA A 528 46.36 -3.67 10.01
C ALA A 528 46.21 -3.10 8.59
N ASP A 529 46.99 -3.62 7.65
CA ASP A 529 47.00 -3.17 6.27
C ASP A 529 45.76 -3.70 5.51
N VAL A 530 45.27 -2.94 4.53
CA VAL A 530 44.17 -3.36 3.67
C VAL A 530 44.68 -3.47 2.24
N ARG A 531 44.63 -4.68 1.70
CA ARG A 531 45.22 -4.99 0.38
C ARG A 531 44.19 -5.58 -0.56
N LEU A 532 44.54 -5.60 -1.83
CA LEU A 532 43.74 -6.27 -2.83
C LEU A 532 43.99 -7.77 -2.80
N TYR A 533 42.93 -8.57 -2.80
CA TYR A 533 43.01 -10.04 -2.85
C TYR A 533 41.85 -10.65 -3.63
N ASP A 534 41.98 -11.92 -4.03
CA ASP A 534 40.89 -12.71 -4.61
C ASP A 534 39.64 -12.69 -3.74
N TYR A 535 38.49 -12.39 -4.35
CA TYR A 535 37.21 -12.39 -3.65
C TYR A 535 36.77 -13.82 -3.32
N ALA A 536 36.76 -14.14 -2.03
CA ALA A 536 36.26 -15.39 -1.47
C ALA A 536 34.99 -15.20 -0.63
N GLY A 537 34.60 -13.95 -0.34
CA GLY A 537 33.43 -13.62 0.47
C GLY A 537 33.61 -13.81 1.97
N GLY A 538 34.86 -13.96 2.45
CA GLY A 538 35.19 -14.10 3.86
C GLY A 538 34.93 -12.82 4.67
N SER A 539 34.88 -12.94 6.00
CA SER A 539 34.62 -11.80 6.90
C SER A 539 35.68 -10.70 6.81
N ASN A 540 36.92 -11.04 6.45
CA ASN A 540 38.01 -10.09 6.20
C ASN A 540 37.83 -9.25 4.92
N GLN A 541 36.79 -9.50 4.13
CA GLN A 541 36.49 -8.81 2.87
C GLN A 541 35.16 -8.04 2.90
N GLN A 542 34.58 -7.86 4.09
CA GLN A 542 33.25 -7.30 4.29
C GLN A 542 33.28 -6.11 5.24
N TRP A 543 32.45 -5.11 4.94
CA TRP A 543 32.53 -3.77 5.50
C TRP A 543 31.16 -3.25 5.94
N ILE A 544 31.10 -2.55 7.07
CA ILE A 544 29.92 -1.80 7.53
C ILE A 544 30.09 -0.36 7.07
N LEU A 545 29.02 0.25 6.59
CA LEU A 545 28.96 1.66 6.28
C LEU A 545 28.12 2.35 7.36
N GLU A 546 28.79 3.11 8.23
CA GLU A 546 28.14 3.84 9.32
C GLU A 546 28.01 5.31 8.92
N TYR A 547 26.79 5.79 8.72
CA TYR A 547 26.53 7.17 8.31
C TYR A 547 26.95 8.17 9.39
N VAL A 548 27.63 9.24 8.98
CA VAL A 548 28.05 10.34 9.85
C VAL A 548 27.13 11.54 9.64
N GLU A 549 27.28 12.21 8.50
CA GLU A 549 26.50 13.39 8.07
C GLU A 549 26.90 13.76 6.63
N ASP A 550 26.07 14.51 5.92
CA ASP A 550 26.39 15.14 4.62
C ASP A 550 27.02 14.16 3.57
N GLY A 551 26.52 12.93 3.55
CA GLY A 551 27.01 11.88 2.64
C GLY A 551 28.34 11.22 3.04
N TYR A 552 28.92 11.56 4.18
CA TYR A 552 30.10 10.90 4.74
C TYR A 552 29.74 9.69 5.59
N PHE A 553 30.56 8.66 5.49
CA PHE A 553 30.47 7.43 6.26
C PHE A 553 31.81 7.11 6.91
N THR A 554 31.79 6.44 8.05
CA THR A 554 32.92 5.62 8.48
C THR A 554 32.76 4.22 7.92
N ILE A 555 33.87 3.60 7.52
CA ILE A 555 33.88 2.25 6.96
C ILE A 555 34.53 1.33 7.98
N ARG A 556 33.80 0.32 8.47
CA ARG A 556 34.25 -0.54 9.57
C ARG A 556 34.38 -1.99 9.13
N SER A 557 35.46 -2.65 9.50
CA SER A 557 35.72 -4.05 9.13
C SER A 557 34.82 -5.02 9.90
N ARG A 558 34.17 -5.97 9.21
CA ARG A 558 33.49 -7.12 9.85
C ARG A 558 34.46 -7.96 10.67
N PHE A 559 35.68 -8.14 10.16
CA PHE A 559 36.65 -9.05 10.75
C PHE A 559 37.27 -8.53 12.05
N SER A 560 37.67 -7.26 12.12
CA SER A 560 38.37 -6.71 13.29
C SER A 560 37.56 -5.71 14.11
N GLY A 561 36.43 -5.22 13.60
CA GLY A 561 35.70 -4.11 14.21
C GLY A 561 36.43 -2.76 14.13
N LYS A 562 37.58 -2.68 13.45
CA LYS A 562 38.37 -1.45 13.28
C LYS A 562 37.93 -0.66 12.05
N TYR A 563 38.35 0.60 12.00
CA TYR A 563 37.89 1.59 11.02
C TYR A 563 38.90 1.84 9.92
N LEU A 564 38.44 1.87 8.68
CA LEU A 564 39.26 2.15 7.50
C LEU A 564 39.71 3.61 7.50
N GLU A 565 41.01 3.83 7.40
CA GLU A 565 41.61 5.15 7.58
C GLU A 565 42.80 5.39 6.64
N VAL A 566 43.08 6.66 6.39
CA VAL A 566 44.36 7.04 5.78
C VAL A 566 45.44 7.05 6.88
N ALA A 567 46.49 6.25 6.70
CA ALA A 567 47.55 6.11 7.69
C ALA A 567 48.11 7.48 8.13
N GLU A 568 48.13 7.68 9.45
CA GLU A 568 48.59 8.91 10.10
C GLU A 568 47.85 10.19 9.66
N GLY A 569 46.71 10.09 8.97
CA GLY A 569 45.98 11.22 8.42
C GLY A 569 46.74 11.98 7.32
N SER A 570 47.68 11.33 6.63
CA SER A 570 48.50 11.97 5.61
C SER A 570 47.68 12.56 4.46
N SER A 571 48.15 13.66 3.88
CA SER A 571 47.56 14.30 2.68
C SER A 571 48.37 14.06 1.40
N THR A 572 49.35 13.15 1.42
CA THR A 572 50.21 12.85 0.26
C THR A 572 49.65 11.73 -0.61
N ASP A 573 49.93 11.77 -1.91
CA ASP A 573 49.71 10.62 -2.79
C ASP A 573 50.52 9.42 -2.33
N GLY A 574 49.91 8.24 -2.42
CA GLY A 574 50.51 6.98 -2.03
C GLY A 574 50.47 6.67 -0.54
N ALA A 575 49.85 7.51 0.30
CA ALA A 575 49.66 7.18 1.70
C ALA A 575 48.76 5.94 1.84
N ASN A 576 49.10 5.08 2.79
CA ASN A 576 48.47 3.77 2.95
C ASN A 576 47.02 3.89 3.42
N ILE A 577 46.16 2.97 2.97
CA ILE A 577 44.86 2.74 3.59
C ILE A 577 45.00 1.55 4.56
N GLN A 578 44.67 1.77 5.83
CA GLN A 578 44.83 0.79 6.89
C GLN A 578 43.60 0.79 7.81
N LEU A 579 43.61 -0.07 8.83
CA LEU A 579 42.61 -0.05 9.90
C LEU A 579 43.14 0.68 11.14
N GLY A 580 42.29 1.45 11.81
CA GLY A 580 42.58 2.12 13.08
C GLY A 580 41.46 1.96 14.10
N ASP A 581 41.75 2.31 15.36
CA ASP A 581 40.73 2.39 16.41
C ASP A 581 39.69 3.48 16.08
N GLY A 582 38.44 3.29 16.49
CA GLY A 582 37.37 4.25 16.24
C GLY A 582 37.63 5.60 16.91
N SER A 583 38.11 6.58 16.13
CA SER A 583 38.42 7.93 16.62
C SER A 583 37.35 8.95 16.26
N GLY A 584 36.50 8.63 15.27
CA GLY A 584 35.55 9.56 14.67
C GLY A 584 36.19 10.70 13.86
N GLY A 585 37.52 10.71 13.71
CA GLY A 585 38.26 11.77 13.02
C GLY A 585 38.08 11.75 11.50
N ALA A 586 38.31 12.89 10.85
CA ALA A 586 38.12 13.06 9.40
C ALA A 586 39.00 12.13 8.54
N LEU A 587 40.09 11.57 9.08
CA LEU A 587 40.90 10.57 8.37
C LEU A 587 40.18 9.22 8.19
N GLN A 588 39.14 8.95 8.97
CA GLN A 588 38.31 7.72 8.93
C GLN A 588 36.98 7.93 8.18
N GLN A 589 36.73 9.14 7.68
CA GLN A 589 35.47 9.50 7.05
C GLN A 589 35.62 9.55 5.53
N TRP A 590 34.70 8.87 4.86
CA TRP A 590 34.73 8.63 3.42
C TRP A 590 33.40 9.05 2.79
N ARG A 591 33.48 9.83 1.72
CA ARG A 591 32.33 10.19 0.90
C ARG A 591 32.27 9.32 -0.34
N PHE A 592 31.07 8.85 -0.67
CA PHE A 592 30.82 7.99 -1.82
C PHE A 592 30.27 8.84 -2.97
N ILE A 593 31.16 9.27 -3.87
CA ILE A 593 30.76 10.04 -5.05
C ILE A 593 30.41 9.07 -6.19
N PRO A 594 29.24 9.17 -6.86
CA PRO A 594 28.89 8.31 -7.98
C PRO A 594 29.97 8.29 -9.06
N ALA A 595 30.39 7.11 -9.48
CA ALA A 595 31.51 6.97 -10.41
C ALA A 595 31.19 7.53 -11.80
N GLY A 596 31.90 8.58 -12.18
CA GLY A 596 31.69 9.35 -13.41
C GLY A 596 31.34 10.81 -13.15
N ALA A 597 30.91 11.15 -11.93
CA ALA A 597 30.86 12.52 -11.45
C ALA A 597 32.28 13.03 -11.14
N SER A 598 32.45 14.35 -11.15
CA SER A 598 33.69 14.99 -10.70
C SER A 598 33.89 14.81 -9.20
N VAL A 599 35.13 14.69 -8.75
CA VAL A 599 35.47 14.80 -7.33
C VAL A 599 35.60 16.28 -6.99
N GLU A 600 34.50 16.87 -6.53
CA GLU A 600 34.45 18.27 -6.14
C GLU A 600 33.40 18.50 -5.03
N PHE A 601 33.45 19.67 -4.39
CA PHE A 601 32.69 20.01 -3.18
C PHE A 601 32.02 21.39 -3.27
N ASN A 602 31.88 21.93 -4.48
CA ASN A 602 31.23 23.21 -4.73
C ASN A 602 29.74 22.93 -4.94
N PRO A 603 28.88 23.39 -4.02
CA PRO A 603 27.46 23.14 -4.19
C PRO A 603 26.87 23.95 -5.35
N PRO A 604 25.76 23.47 -5.96
CA PRO A 604 25.01 24.24 -6.95
C PRO A 604 24.39 25.50 -6.32
N ALA A 605 23.89 26.41 -7.15
CA ALA A 605 23.17 27.58 -6.69
C ALA A 605 21.84 27.20 -6.02
N ALA A 606 21.48 27.92 -4.95
CA ALA A 606 20.21 27.72 -4.28
C ALA A 606 19.03 27.91 -5.26
N PRO A 607 18.01 27.02 -5.22
CA PRO A 607 16.84 27.16 -6.09
C PRO A 607 16.13 28.50 -5.88
N ALA A 608 15.71 29.12 -6.99
CA ALA A 608 15.00 30.40 -6.99
C ALA A 608 13.53 30.25 -7.42
N GLY A 609 12.72 31.27 -7.14
CA GLY A 609 11.33 31.32 -7.63
C GLY A 609 10.39 30.29 -7.02
N LEU A 610 10.74 29.69 -5.87
CA LEU A 610 9.85 28.76 -5.18
C LEU A 610 8.50 29.42 -4.88
N SER A 611 7.43 28.71 -5.21
CA SER A 611 6.05 29.06 -4.93
C SER A 611 5.26 27.82 -4.51
N ALA A 612 4.33 28.00 -3.57
CA ALA A 612 3.43 26.96 -3.11
C ALA A 612 1.98 27.33 -3.41
N ARG A 613 1.21 26.39 -3.94
CA ARG A 613 -0.23 26.51 -4.20
C ARG A 613 -0.98 25.40 -3.46
N ALA A 614 -1.80 25.80 -2.50
CA ALA A 614 -2.66 24.88 -1.78
C ALA A 614 -3.79 24.33 -2.65
N ASN A 615 -3.95 23.01 -2.63
CA ASN A 615 -5.17 22.30 -3.02
C ASN A 615 -5.99 21.98 -1.75
N ALA A 616 -7.07 21.20 -1.88
CA ALA A 616 -7.89 20.82 -0.73
C ALA A 616 -7.15 19.87 0.23
N VAL A 617 -6.44 18.87 -0.32
CA VAL A 617 -5.76 17.78 0.40
C VAL A 617 -4.31 17.57 -0.07
N SER A 618 -3.68 18.63 -0.59
CA SER A 618 -2.27 18.58 -1.02
C SER A 618 -1.71 20.00 -1.20
N VAL A 619 -0.39 20.10 -1.34
CA VAL A 619 0.28 21.35 -1.73
C VAL A 619 1.12 21.12 -2.98
N ARG A 620 0.92 21.94 -4.02
CA ARG A 620 1.74 21.92 -5.23
C ARG A 620 2.84 22.97 -5.15
N LEU A 621 4.08 22.54 -5.32
CA LEU A 621 5.28 23.38 -5.37
C LEU A 621 5.77 23.54 -6.81
N ARG A 622 6.29 24.74 -7.13
CA ARG A 622 6.99 25.05 -8.39
C ARG A 622 8.12 26.03 -8.14
N TRP A 623 9.20 25.91 -8.90
CA TRP A 623 10.38 26.78 -8.82
C TRP A 623 11.04 26.91 -10.20
N ASP A 624 12.02 27.81 -10.30
CA ASP A 624 12.84 27.96 -11.50
C ASP A 624 13.89 26.85 -11.58
N ALA A 625 14.06 26.25 -12.77
CA ALA A 625 15.04 25.18 -12.95
C ALA A 625 16.48 25.70 -12.85
N ASN A 626 17.33 24.94 -12.19
CA ASN A 626 18.79 25.12 -12.16
C ASN A 626 19.37 24.81 -13.55
N SER A 627 20.50 25.42 -13.87
CA SER A 627 21.10 25.40 -15.22
C SER A 627 22.55 24.90 -15.25
N GLU A 628 23.09 24.57 -14.09
CA GLU A 628 24.42 24.01 -13.89
C GLU A 628 24.56 22.69 -14.65
N SER A 629 25.73 22.48 -15.27
CA SER A 629 25.95 21.33 -16.17
C SER A 629 26.02 19.98 -15.44
N ASP A 630 26.35 20.02 -14.17
CA ASP A 630 26.46 18.92 -13.23
C ASP A 630 25.23 18.81 -12.31
N PHE A 631 24.13 19.51 -12.60
CA PHE A 631 22.88 19.36 -11.87
C PHE A 631 22.41 17.89 -11.82
N GLY A 632 22.07 17.42 -10.62
CA GLY A 632 21.66 16.05 -10.31
C GLY A 632 20.19 15.92 -9.90
N GLY A 633 19.61 16.93 -9.26
CA GLY A 633 18.20 16.93 -8.84
C GLY A 633 17.91 17.90 -7.69
N TYR A 634 16.78 17.71 -7.04
CA TYR A 634 16.35 18.48 -5.87
C TYR A 634 16.01 17.59 -4.68
N SER A 635 16.28 18.13 -3.49
CA SER A 635 15.73 17.65 -2.22
C SER A 635 14.67 18.65 -1.75
N VAL A 636 13.47 18.15 -1.42
CA VAL A 636 12.33 18.94 -0.98
C VAL A 636 12.11 18.72 0.51
N TYR A 637 12.03 19.82 1.24
CA TYR A 637 11.91 19.82 2.69
C TYR A 637 10.62 20.49 3.14
N ARG A 638 10.11 20.05 4.29
CA ARG A 638 8.90 20.59 4.91
C ARG A 638 9.06 20.77 6.41
N SER A 639 8.50 21.85 6.95
CA SER A 639 8.31 22.05 8.39
C SER A 639 6.85 22.42 8.71
N THR A 640 6.43 22.17 9.94
CA THR A 640 5.12 22.58 10.49
C THR A 640 5.18 23.92 11.25
N ALA A 641 6.35 24.53 11.35
CA ALA A 641 6.56 25.83 11.98
C ALA A 641 7.45 26.74 11.11
N PRO A 642 7.27 28.08 11.18
CA PRO A 642 8.23 29.01 10.57
C PRO A 642 9.61 28.76 11.16
N ASP A 643 10.63 28.63 10.29
CA ASP A 643 12.01 28.35 10.69
C ASP A 643 12.19 27.10 11.59
N GLY A 644 11.20 26.19 11.59
CA GLY A 644 11.23 24.95 12.36
C GLY A 644 12.11 23.85 11.75
N PRO A 645 12.28 22.72 12.44
CA PRO A 645 13.01 21.58 11.90
C PRO A 645 12.38 21.13 10.59
N CYS A 646 13.23 20.89 9.60
CA CYS A 646 12.84 20.53 8.25
C CYS A 646 12.97 19.02 8.04
N GLU A 647 11.92 18.39 7.55
CA GLU A 647 11.91 16.98 7.18
C GLU A 647 12.07 16.84 5.67
N LEU A 648 12.95 15.94 5.23
CA LEU A 648 13.11 15.56 3.83
C LEU A 648 11.90 14.73 3.38
N ILE A 649 11.03 15.32 2.58
CA ILE A 649 9.80 14.67 2.08
C ILE A 649 9.91 14.17 0.64
N ALA A 650 10.97 14.56 -0.09
CA ALA A 650 11.35 13.98 -1.38
C ALA A 650 12.81 14.27 -1.71
N ARG A 651 13.44 13.37 -2.45
CA ARG A 651 14.82 13.52 -2.94
C ARG A 651 14.96 12.97 -4.35
N GLY A 652 15.97 13.44 -5.08
CA GLY A 652 16.18 13.05 -6.48
C GLY A 652 15.09 13.58 -7.43
N VAL A 653 14.39 14.64 -7.04
CA VAL A 653 13.35 15.25 -7.89
C VAL A 653 14.03 15.96 -9.06
N THR A 654 13.77 15.53 -10.29
CA THR A 654 14.38 16.13 -11.49
C THR A 654 13.52 17.17 -12.18
N ALA A 655 12.22 17.21 -11.88
CA ALA A 655 11.30 18.24 -12.36
C ALA A 655 11.38 19.50 -11.50
N SER A 656 11.09 20.67 -12.08
CA SER A 656 11.00 21.93 -11.32
C SER A 656 9.62 22.12 -10.64
N SER A 657 9.04 21.01 -10.17
CA SER A 657 7.76 20.96 -9.49
C SER A 657 7.61 19.69 -8.66
N PHE A 658 6.86 19.78 -7.57
CA PHE A 658 6.56 18.66 -6.68
C PHE A 658 5.13 18.81 -6.11
N VAL A 659 4.48 17.71 -5.76
CA VAL A 659 3.20 17.74 -5.04
C VAL A 659 3.38 17.00 -3.72
N ASP A 660 3.25 17.74 -2.62
CA ASP A 660 3.18 17.16 -1.29
C ASP A 660 1.76 16.65 -1.03
N LYS A 661 1.60 15.33 -1.15
CA LYS A 661 0.36 14.59 -0.92
C LYS A 661 0.11 14.24 0.55
N THR A 662 1.10 14.42 1.42
CA THR A 662 0.99 14.11 2.85
C THR A 662 0.69 15.36 3.69
N ALA A 663 0.75 16.55 3.10
CA ALA A 663 0.24 17.79 3.68
C ALA A 663 -1.30 17.79 3.76
N ASN A 664 -1.84 17.19 4.81
CA ASN A 664 -3.27 17.08 5.07
C ASN A 664 -3.66 17.76 6.40
N GLN A 665 -4.67 18.65 6.32
CA GLN A 665 -5.47 19.34 7.36
C GLN A 665 -4.85 19.68 8.75
N GLY A 666 -3.53 19.77 8.92
CA GLY A 666 -2.88 20.01 10.21
C GLY A 666 -2.45 21.44 10.53
N GLY A 667 -2.53 22.38 9.58
CA GLY A 667 -2.04 23.76 9.77
C GLY A 667 -1.18 24.26 8.60
N PRO A 668 -0.52 25.44 8.73
CA PRO A 668 0.42 25.91 7.72
C PRO A 668 1.64 25.00 7.63
N TYR A 669 2.04 24.66 6.40
CA TYR A 669 3.30 24.00 6.10
C TYR A 669 4.26 24.98 5.44
N TYR A 670 5.53 24.82 5.77
CA TYR A 670 6.62 25.65 5.31
C TYR A 670 7.57 24.80 4.46
N TYR A 671 7.87 25.25 3.25
CA TYR A 671 8.64 24.49 2.28
C TYR A 671 9.89 25.25 1.87
N CYS A 672 10.98 24.50 1.72
CA CYS A 672 12.23 24.93 1.11
C CYS A 672 12.82 23.76 0.32
N LEU A 673 13.77 24.05 -0.56
CA LEU A 673 14.47 23.03 -1.33
C LEU A 673 15.95 23.36 -1.44
N LYS A 674 16.74 22.29 -1.60
CA LYS A 674 18.16 22.36 -1.97
C LYS A 674 18.32 21.74 -3.36
N ALA A 675 19.11 22.39 -4.22
CA ALA A 675 19.61 21.77 -5.43
C ALA A 675 20.73 20.80 -5.06
N VAL A 676 20.83 19.71 -5.82
CA VAL A 676 21.85 18.67 -5.64
C VAL A 676 22.55 18.46 -6.97
N ASP A 677 23.88 18.40 -6.97
CA ASP A 677 24.68 18.09 -8.16
C ASP A 677 24.97 16.58 -8.29
N GLN A 678 25.70 16.19 -9.34
CA GLN A 678 26.12 14.81 -9.60
C GLN A 678 27.16 14.28 -8.60
N SER A 679 27.87 15.17 -7.91
CA SER A 679 28.81 14.86 -6.83
C SER A 679 28.11 14.72 -5.47
N LEU A 680 26.79 14.90 -5.45
CA LEU A 680 25.92 14.92 -4.27
C LEU A 680 26.15 16.11 -3.33
N ASN A 681 26.72 17.23 -3.81
CA ASN A 681 26.75 18.46 -3.02
C ASN A 681 25.37 19.13 -3.00
N HIS A 682 25.02 19.67 -1.85
CA HIS A 682 23.74 20.32 -1.61
C HIS A 682 23.92 21.84 -1.55
N SER A 683 23.07 22.58 -2.27
CA SER A 683 23.01 24.04 -2.15
C SER A 683 22.56 24.51 -0.76
N GLU A 684 22.72 25.81 -0.49
CA GLU A 684 21.91 26.49 0.51
C GLU A 684 20.41 26.33 0.20
N TYR A 685 19.57 26.51 1.22
CA TYR A 685 18.12 26.50 1.04
C TYR A 685 17.64 27.61 0.10
N SER A 686 16.63 27.29 -0.70
CA SER A 686 15.77 28.31 -1.32
C SER A 686 15.12 29.20 -0.26
N ALA A 687 14.58 30.35 -0.68
CA ALA A 687 13.66 31.10 0.17
C ALA A 687 12.48 30.20 0.59
N GLN A 688 12.10 30.26 1.86
CA GLN A 688 10.98 29.49 2.40
C GLN A 688 9.65 30.06 1.90
N VAL A 689 8.71 29.18 1.57
CA VAL A 689 7.32 29.54 1.27
C VAL A 689 6.36 28.81 2.19
N MET A 690 5.18 29.39 2.42
CA MET A 690 4.15 28.79 3.25
C MET A 690 2.90 28.50 2.43
N ALA A 691 2.27 27.36 2.69
CA ALA A 691 0.92 27.05 2.23
C ALA A 691 0.15 26.26 3.28
N THR A 692 -1.15 26.53 3.39
CA THR A 692 -2.10 25.75 4.18
C THR A 692 -3.05 25.06 3.23
N PRO A 693 -3.15 23.71 3.22
CA PRO A 693 -4.20 23.00 2.48
C PRO A 693 -5.57 23.61 2.78
N LYS A 694 -6.39 23.80 1.75
CA LYS A 694 -7.67 24.53 1.88
C LYS A 694 -8.68 23.78 2.75
N GLY A 695 -8.54 22.47 2.89
CA GLY A 695 -9.54 21.60 3.49
C GLY A 695 -10.84 21.56 2.67
N GLY A 696 -11.90 21.08 3.31
CA GLY A 696 -13.24 20.96 2.72
C GLY A 696 -13.44 19.68 1.90
N HIS A 697 -14.62 19.60 1.28
CA HIS A 697 -15.05 18.48 0.44
C HIS A 697 -14.29 18.48 -0.89
N ALA A 698 -13.59 17.39 -1.19
CA ALA A 698 -12.74 17.26 -2.36
C ALA A 698 -12.60 15.82 -2.86
N LEU A 699 -12.33 15.72 -4.16
CA LEU A 699 -11.77 14.52 -4.79
C LEU A 699 -10.31 14.39 -4.35
N VAL A 700 -10.01 13.33 -3.60
CA VAL A 700 -8.69 13.02 -3.03
C VAL A 700 -7.80 12.34 -4.06
N MET A 701 -8.39 11.42 -4.83
CA MET A 701 -7.69 10.61 -5.81
C MET A 701 -8.64 10.24 -6.95
N SER A 702 -8.14 10.25 -8.19
CA SER A 702 -8.82 9.73 -9.38
C SER A 702 -7.84 8.95 -10.23
N LEU A 703 -8.11 7.66 -10.45
CA LEU A 703 -7.29 6.76 -11.25
C LEU A 703 -8.08 6.35 -12.49
N ASP A 704 -7.77 7.01 -13.61
CA ASP A 704 -8.47 6.80 -14.89
C ASP A 704 -7.96 5.53 -15.64
N PHE A 705 -6.81 5.00 -15.23
CA PHE A 705 -6.17 3.81 -15.81
C PHE A 705 -5.89 3.84 -17.34
N GLU A 706 -5.66 5.02 -17.90
CA GLU A 706 -5.25 5.24 -19.30
C GLU A 706 -3.77 4.89 -19.55
N ASP A 707 -3.46 3.59 -19.57
CA ASP A 707 -2.12 2.98 -19.72
C ASP A 707 -1.13 3.31 -18.57
N ASN A 708 -1.61 3.89 -17.47
CA ASN A 708 -0.83 4.20 -16.27
C ASN A 708 -1.75 4.24 -15.03
N ALA A 709 -1.19 4.36 -13.82
CA ALA A 709 -1.95 4.46 -12.58
C ALA A 709 -1.65 5.78 -11.83
N ALA A 710 -1.37 6.84 -12.57
CA ALA A 710 -1.17 8.17 -12.00
C ALA A 710 -2.51 8.80 -11.60
N ASP A 711 -2.48 9.61 -10.55
CA ASP A 711 -3.63 10.33 -10.02
C ASP A 711 -3.95 11.58 -10.85
N SER A 712 -5.10 11.56 -11.53
CA SER A 712 -5.60 12.65 -12.38
C SER A 712 -6.26 13.79 -11.60
N SER A 713 -6.54 13.61 -10.29
CA SER A 713 -7.10 14.66 -9.43
C SER A 713 -6.13 15.85 -9.22
N GLY A 714 -4.84 15.59 -9.43
CA GLY A 714 -3.77 16.56 -9.28
C GLY A 714 -3.20 16.67 -7.86
N ASN A 715 -3.54 15.71 -6.98
CA ASN A 715 -3.03 15.57 -5.62
C ASN A 715 -1.80 14.64 -5.52
N GLY A 716 -1.45 13.92 -6.59
CA GLY A 716 -0.23 13.10 -6.65
C GLY A 716 -0.36 11.77 -5.90
N ASN A 717 -1.59 11.31 -5.66
CA ASN A 717 -1.90 10.04 -5.02
C ASN A 717 -1.78 8.86 -5.99
N ASP A 718 -0.69 8.82 -6.77
CA ASP A 718 -0.44 7.76 -7.75
C ASP A 718 -0.45 6.38 -7.08
N ALA A 719 -1.04 5.40 -7.74
CA ALA A 719 -1.06 4.02 -7.27
C ALA A 719 0.13 3.23 -7.82
N GLY A 720 0.69 2.35 -6.99
CA GLY A 720 1.71 1.38 -7.38
C GLY A 720 1.05 0.13 -7.95
N VAL A 721 1.43 -0.32 -9.14
CA VAL A 721 0.83 -1.50 -9.79
C VAL A 721 1.84 -2.65 -9.80
N SER A 722 1.43 -3.81 -9.29
CA SER A 722 2.25 -5.02 -9.27
C SER A 722 2.55 -5.56 -10.69
N VAL A 723 3.67 -6.26 -10.82
CA VAL A 723 4.11 -6.85 -12.10
C VAL A 723 3.06 -7.85 -12.61
N GLY A 724 2.69 -7.72 -13.89
CA GLY A 724 1.71 -8.59 -14.54
C GLY A 724 0.28 -8.05 -14.55
N ALA A 725 0.00 -6.91 -13.91
CA ALA A 725 -1.21 -6.14 -14.23
C ALA A 725 -1.07 -5.49 -15.61
N GLY A 726 -2.15 -5.51 -16.38
CA GLY A 726 -2.19 -4.95 -17.73
C GLY A 726 -3.32 -3.94 -17.90
N TYR A 727 -3.27 -3.19 -19.00
CA TYR A 727 -4.32 -2.24 -19.35
C TYR A 727 -5.15 -2.79 -20.52
N LEU A 728 -6.43 -3.07 -20.26
CA LEU A 728 -7.38 -3.61 -21.24
C LEU A 728 -8.45 -2.57 -21.58
N GLU A 729 -9.33 -2.86 -22.53
CA GLU A 729 -10.45 -1.97 -22.89
C GLU A 729 -11.29 -1.62 -21.65
N GLY A 730 -11.48 -0.32 -21.43
CA GLY A 730 -12.20 0.26 -20.30
C GLY A 730 -13.66 0.58 -20.57
N ARG A 731 -14.33 1.11 -19.55
CA ARG A 731 -15.70 1.62 -19.56
C ARG A 731 -15.74 3.13 -19.76
N VAL A 732 -14.86 3.85 -19.06
CA VAL A 732 -14.69 5.29 -19.16
C VAL A 732 -13.33 5.53 -19.82
N GLY A 733 -13.29 6.36 -20.85
CA GLY A 733 -12.09 6.47 -21.66
C GLY A 733 -11.85 5.24 -22.54
N SER A 734 -10.59 4.81 -22.68
CA SER A 734 -10.18 3.74 -23.58
C SER A 734 -9.57 2.52 -22.87
N LYS A 735 -9.14 2.67 -21.62
CA LYS A 735 -8.42 1.63 -20.87
C LYS A 735 -8.99 1.42 -19.47
N SER A 736 -8.63 0.28 -18.86
CA SER A 736 -8.93 -0.08 -17.48
C SER A 736 -7.80 -0.96 -16.94
N LEU A 737 -7.68 -1.04 -15.61
CA LEU A 737 -6.69 -1.90 -14.97
C LEU A 737 -7.22 -3.34 -14.85
N TYR A 738 -6.44 -4.30 -15.34
CA TYR A 738 -6.79 -5.73 -15.35
C TYR A 738 -6.15 -6.50 -14.19
N PHE A 739 -6.97 -7.31 -13.52
CA PHE A 739 -6.57 -8.20 -12.44
C PHE A 739 -6.84 -9.67 -12.80
N ASN A 740 -5.87 -10.54 -12.55
CA ASN A 740 -5.87 -11.93 -12.98
C ASN A 740 -6.52 -12.90 -12.00
N GLY A 741 -6.84 -12.46 -10.77
CA GLY A 741 -7.40 -13.29 -9.71
C GLY A 741 -6.39 -14.17 -8.99
N VAL A 742 -5.08 -13.94 -9.16
CA VAL A 742 -4.03 -14.82 -8.64
C VAL A 742 -2.98 -14.07 -7.83
N ASN A 743 -2.37 -13.01 -8.39
CA ASN A 743 -1.18 -12.41 -7.78
C ASN A 743 -0.91 -10.95 -8.17
N ASN A 744 -1.85 -10.27 -8.84
CA ASN A 744 -1.72 -8.87 -9.17
C ASN A 744 -2.74 -7.99 -8.45
N SER A 745 -2.30 -6.81 -8.08
CA SER A 745 -3.04 -5.77 -7.38
C SER A 745 -2.46 -4.38 -7.70
N ALA A 746 -3.16 -3.33 -7.26
CA ALA A 746 -2.60 -1.99 -7.15
C ALA A 746 -2.57 -1.55 -5.68
N SER A 747 -1.44 -1.05 -5.19
CA SER A 747 -1.28 -0.44 -3.88
C SER A 747 -1.58 1.04 -3.93
N LEU A 748 -2.38 1.52 -2.99
CA LEU A 748 -2.74 2.93 -2.85
C LEU A 748 -1.91 3.59 -1.74
N PRO A 749 -1.71 4.92 -1.77
CA PRO A 749 -1.02 5.63 -0.68
C PRO A 749 -1.70 5.44 0.69
N ALA A 750 -0.89 5.42 1.76
CA ALA A 750 -1.35 5.14 3.12
C ALA A 750 -2.48 6.06 3.60
N THR A 751 -2.38 7.37 3.39
CA THR A 751 -3.32 8.34 3.97
C THR A 751 -4.59 8.55 3.15
N VAL A 752 -4.74 7.88 2.00
CA VAL A 752 -5.82 8.18 1.05
C VAL A 752 -7.21 7.79 1.56
N GLY A 753 -7.29 6.89 2.54
CA GLY A 753 -8.54 6.48 3.21
C GLY A 753 -8.79 7.14 4.57
N ASN A 754 -7.87 7.96 5.09
CA ASN A 754 -7.85 8.34 6.51
C ASN A 754 -8.67 9.61 6.78
N TYR A 755 -9.98 9.52 6.57
CA TYR A 755 -10.93 10.62 6.76
C TYR A 755 -12.15 10.15 7.59
N ASP A 756 -12.77 11.07 8.34
CA ASP A 756 -13.99 10.77 9.12
C ASP A 756 -15.17 10.36 8.23
N GLN A 757 -15.26 10.97 7.04
CA GLN A 757 -16.22 10.64 5.99
C GLN A 757 -15.46 10.33 4.71
N LEU A 758 -16.01 9.44 3.89
CA LEU A 758 -15.34 8.95 2.69
C LEU A 758 -16.36 8.45 1.66
N THR A 759 -16.11 8.70 0.39
CA THR A 759 -16.80 7.98 -0.71
C THR A 759 -15.77 7.31 -1.60
N VAL A 760 -15.93 6.01 -1.85
CA VAL A 760 -15.17 5.28 -2.89
C VAL A 760 -16.13 4.94 -4.02
N ALA A 761 -15.79 5.35 -5.25
CA ALA A 761 -16.59 5.07 -6.44
C ALA A 761 -15.70 4.49 -7.55
N CYS A 762 -16.19 3.48 -8.27
CA CYS A 762 -15.46 2.90 -9.41
C CYS A 762 -16.38 2.11 -10.34
N TRP A 763 -15.93 1.91 -11.57
CA TRP A 763 -16.48 0.92 -12.49
C TRP A 763 -15.78 -0.43 -12.30
N VAL A 764 -16.57 -1.49 -12.23
CA VAL A 764 -16.08 -2.86 -12.03
C VAL A 764 -16.61 -3.78 -13.12
N TYR A 765 -15.71 -4.57 -13.71
CA TYR A 765 -16.03 -5.67 -14.61
C TYR A 765 -15.59 -6.98 -13.97
N TRP A 766 -16.50 -7.64 -13.25
CA TRP A 766 -16.18 -8.89 -12.56
C TRP A 766 -16.21 -10.07 -13.52
N SER A 767 -15.19 -10.93 -13.49
CA SER A 767 -15.05 -12.09 -14.40
C SER A 767 -15.25 -13.44 -13.70
N GLY A 768 -15.97 -13.45 -12.58
CA GLY A 768 -16.17 -14.63 -11.73
C GLY A 768 -14.92 -15.05 -10.95
N GLY A 769 -14.88 -16.28 -10.44
CA GLY A 769 -13.74 -16.84 -9.69
C GLY A 769 -14.12 -17.28 -8.29
N SER A 770 -13.19 -17.19 -7.33
CA SER A 770 -13.50 -17.45 -5.92
C SER A 770 -14.53 -16.46 -5.39
N ASP A 771 -15.32 -16.90 -4.41
CA ASP A 771 -16.08 -15.99 -3.57
C ASP A 771 -15.09 -15.21 -2.67
N ASP A 772 -15.54 -14.09 -2.14
CA ASP A 772 -14.79 -13.21 -1.24
C ASP A 772 -13.52 -12.58 -1.84
N GLN A 773 -13.55 -12.30 -3.15
CA GLN A 773 -12.56 -11.43 -3.79
C GLN A 773 -12.67 -9.98 -3.29
N ARG A 774 -11.66 -9.15 -3.54
CA ARG A 774 -11.65 -7.74 -3.12
C ARG A 774 -11.54 -6.80 -4.31
N VAL A 775 -12.61 -6.07 -4.59
CA VAL A 775 -12.53 -4.94 -5.54
C VAL A 775 -11.50 -3.94 -5.02
N PHE A 776 -11.66 -3.56 -3.75
CA PHE A 776 -10.68 -2.79 -2.99
C PHE A 776 -10.73 -3.18 -1.52
N GLU A 777 -9.65 -2.89 -0.80
CA GLU A 777 -9.54 -3.05 0.65
C GLU A 777 -8.60 -1.99 1.21
N PHE A 778 -9.03 -1.31 2.26
CA PHE A 778 -8.26 -0.36 3.04
C PHE A 778 -8.16 -0.90 4.45
N GLY A 779 -6.99 -1.39 4.86
CA GLY A 779 -6.85 -2.03 6.17
C GLY A 779 -5.44 -2.44 6.44
N ASP A 780 -5.13 -2.76 7.69
CA ASP A 780 -3.80 -3.25 8.06
C ASP A 780 -3.81 -4.74 8.42
N ASP A 781 -4.97 -5.26 8.80
CA ASP A 781 -5.24 -6.68 9.01
C ASP A 781 -6.74 -6.98 8.80
N SER A 782 -7.17 -8.19 9.15
CA SER A 782 -8.56 -8.62 8.98
C SER A 782 -9.56 -7.98 9.94
N GLU A 783 -9.10 -7.38 11.04
CA GLU A 783 -9.93 -6.80 12.10
C GLU A 783 -9.99 -5.27 12.03
N SER A 784 -9.00 -4.64 11.40
CA SER A 784 -8.92 -3.20 11.16
C SER A 784 -8.86 -2.92 9.65
N SER A 785 -10.03 -3.00 9.00
CA SER A 785 -10.16 -2.80 7.55
C SER A 785 -11.56 -2.40 7.10
N PHE A 786 -11.68 -1.82 5.91
CA PHE A 786 -12.91 -1.77 5.16
C PHE A 786 -12.71 -2.20 3.70
N TYR A 787 -13.66 -2.96 3.15
CA TYR A 787 -13.52 -3.56 1.84
C TYR A 787 -14.86 -3.77 1.13
N LEU A 788 -14.78 -3.94 -0.19
CA LEU A 788 -15.91 -4.29 -1.05
C LEU A 788 -15.63 -5.61 -1.80
N THR A 789 -16.51 -6.58 -1.66
CA THR A 789 -16.46 -7.88 -2.34
C THR A 789 -17.56 -8.03 -3.39
N PRO A 790 -17.25 -8.46 -4.63
CA PRO A 790 -18.25 -8.63 -5.68
C PRO A 790 -19.26 -9.75 -5.37
N LYS A 791 -18.84 -10.72 -4.55
CA LYS A 791 -19.64 -11.83 -4.05
C LYS A 791 -19.05 -12.38 -2.74
N ALA A 792 -19.74 -12.22 -1.62
CA ALA A 792 -19.38 -12.80 -0.33
C ALA A 792 -19.60 -14.33 -0.29
N ASN A 793 -18.99 -15.01 0.68
CA ASN A 793 -19.06 -16.48 0.83
C ASN A 793 -20.48 -17.01 1.09
N ASP A 794 -21.33 -16.23 1.76
CA ASP A 794 -22.75 -16.49 1.98
C ASP A 794 -23.65 -15.99 0.84
N GLY A 795 -23.04 -15.40 -0.21
CA GLY A 795 -23.69 -14.88 -1.40
C GLY A 795 -23.92 -13.37 -1.35
N GLY A 796 -24.09 -12.75 -2.52
CA GLY A 796 -24.36 -11.31 -2.64
C GLY A 796 -23.11 -10.42 -2.68
N LEU A 797 -23.25 -9.21 -3.23
CA LEU A 797 -22.24 -8.14 -3.12
C LEU A 797 -22.23 -7.67 -1.67
N ARG A 798 -21.06 -7.38 -1.11
CA ARG A 798 -20.98 -6.92 0.28
C ARG A 798 -19.90 -5.87 0.48
N PHE A 799 -20.24 -4.83 1.23
CA PHE A 799 -19.27 -3.93 1.85
C PHE A 799 -19.19 -4.23 3.34
N VAL A 800 -17.98 -4.18 3.90
CA VAL A 800 -17.72 -4.38 5.33
C VAL A 800 -16.74 -3.31 5.81
N ILE A 801 -16.96 -2.80 7.02
CA ILE A 801 -16.01 -1.95 7.76
C ILE A 801 -15.86 -2.51 9.18
N LYS A 802 -14.62 -2.74 9.61
CA LYS A 802 -14.26 -3.33 10.89
C LYS A 802 -13.18 -2.53 11.59
N ASN A 803 -13.31 -2.43 12.91
CA ASN A 803 -12.25 -1.97 13.78
C ASN A 803 -12.46 -2.56 15.18
N ASP A 804 -11.45 -3.23 15.73
CA ASP A 804 -11.43 -3.74 17.11
C ASP A 804 -12.69 -4.52 17.53
N GLY A 805 -13.15 -5.45 16.68
CA GLY A 805 -14.30 -6.31 16.96
C GLY A 805 -15.68 -5.66 16.79
N VAL A 806 -15.74 -4.39 16.35
CA VAL A 806 -16.96 -3.76 15.85
C VAL A 806 -17.01 -3.93 14.33
N GLU A 807 -18.20 -4.20 13.79
CA GLU A 807 -18.39 -4.41 12.36
C GLU A 807 -19.66 -3.69 11.87
N GLY A 808 -19.52 -3.00 10.73
CA GLY A 808 -20.61 -2.48 9.92
C GLY A 808 -20.64 -3.17 8.57
N GLN A 809 -21.83 -3.39 8.02
CA GLN A 809 -22.05 -4.15 6.79
C GLN A 809 -23.12 -3.48 5.92
N LEU A 810 -22.98 -3.63 4.60
CA LEU A 810 -24.01 -3.36 3.62
C LEU A 810 -24.07 -4.51 2.61
N ASP A 811 -25.28 -4.88 2.21
CA ASP A 811 -25.52 -6.01 1.31
C ASP A 811 -26.17 -5.59 -0.01
N GLY A 812 -25.86 -6.34 -1.06
CA GLY A 812 -26.47 -6.18 -2.37
C GLY A 812 -26.57 -7.51 -3.12
N THR A 813 -27.19 -7.47 -4.29
CA THR A 813 -27.15 -8.64 -5.18
C THR A 813 -25.73 -8.81 -5.73
N ALA A 814 -25.25 -10.06 -5.82
CA ALA A 814 -23.93 -10.36 -6.37
C ALA A 814 -23.78 -9.76 -7.76
N LEU A 815 -22.57 -9.32 -8.11
CA LEU A 815 -22.33 -8.74 -9.43
C LEU A 815 -22.59 -9.77 -10.53
N GLU A 816 -23.11 -9.31 -11.66
CA GLU A 816 -23.22 -10.14 -12.84
C GLU A 816 -21.83 -10.31 -13.48
N GLU A 817 -21.48 -11.56 -13.81
CA GLU A 817 -20.23 -11.83 -14.51
C GLU A 817 -20.22 -11.15 -15.88
N SER A 818 -19.05 -10.67 -16.27
CA SER A 818 -18.77 -10.12 -17.59
C SER A 818 -19.60 -8.88 -17.96
N ARG A 819 -20.04 -8.11 -16.96
CA ARG A 819 -20.76 -6.84 -17.12
C ARG A 819 -20.05 -5.71 -16.39
N TRP A 820 -20.02 -4.53 -17.00
CA TRP A 820 -19.60 -3.31 -16.30
C TRP A 820 -20.73 -2.84 -15.38
N THR A 821 -20.40 -2.64 -14.11
CA THR A 821 -21.30 -2.09 -13.09
C THR A 821 -20.56 -1.03 -12.30
N HIS A 822 -21.20 0.11 -12.07
CA HIS A 822 -20.65 1.17 -11.24
C HIS A 822 -21.01 0.89 -9.77
N LEU A 823 -20.03 1.01 -8.89
CA LEU A 823 -20.20 0.78 -7.45
C LEU A 823 -19.72 2.00 -6.69
N SER A 824 -20.56 2.47 -5.76
CA SER A 824 -20.18 3.50 -4.79
C SER A 824 -20.48 3.06 -3.37
N VAL A 825 -19.50 3.21 -2.49
CA VAL A 825 -19.67 3.12 -1.04
C VAL A 825 -19.52 4.51 -0.45
N VAL A 826 -20.55 4.98 0.24
CA VAL A 826 -20.59 6.29 0.90
C VAL A 826 -20.60 6.07 2.41
N LEU A 827 -19.55 6.55 3.09
CA LEU A 827 -19.40 6.54 4.54
C LEU A 827 -19.59 7.97 5.06
N GLY A 828 -20.75 8.21 5.66
CA GLY A 828 -21.10 9.46 6.32
C GLY A 828 -20.72 9.49 7.80
N GLU A 829 -21.23 10.47 8.52
CA GLU A 829 -20.96 10.66 9.96
C GLU A 829 -21.48 9.51 10.85
N ALA A 830 -22.58 8.87 10.45
CA ALA A 830 -23.24 7.82 11.23
C ALA A 830 -23.89 6.71 10.37
N THR A 831 -23.84 6.85 9.04
CA THR A 831 -24.47 5.93 8.10
C THR A 831 -23.48 5.52 7.02
N ALA A 832 -23.60 4.28 6.57
CA ALA A 832 -22.95 3.78 5.38
C ALA A 832 -24.03 3.46 4.33
N GLN A 833 -23.75 3.74 3.06
CA GLN A 833 -24.67 3.50 1.95
C GLN A 833 -23.93 2.82 0.79
N LEU A 834 -24.62 1.89 0.13
CA LEU A 834 -24.13 1.16 -1.03
C LEU A 834 -25.01 1.51 -2.23
N TYR A 835 -24.39 1.98 -3.30
CA TYR A 835 -25.05 2.30 -4.56
C TYR A 835 -24.53 1.41 -5.69
N ILE A 836 -25.45 0.95 -6.54
CA ILE A 836 -25.15 0.19 -7.76
C ILE A 836 -25.73 0.95 -8.95
N ASP A 837 -24.90 1.24 -9.95
CA ASP A 837 -25.28 1.99 -11.16
C ASP A 837 -25.99 3.33 -10.84
N GLY A 838 -25.59 3.96 -9.73
CA GLY A 838 -26.11 5.25 -9.25
C GLY A 838 -27.35 5.17 -8.35
N ALA A 839 -27.99 4.01 -8.21
CA ALA A 839 -29.17 3.81 -7.36
C ALA A 839 -28.79 3.27 -5.98
N LEU A 840 -29.45 3.76 -4.93
CA LEU A 840 -29.25 3.29 -3.56
C LEU A 840 -29.78 1.85 -3.41
N VAL A 841 -28.93 0.93 -2.94
CA VAL A 841 -29.27 -0.48 -2.75
C VAL A 841 -29.42 -0.84 -1.27
N ASP A 842 -28.55 -0.30 -0.42
CA ASP A 842 -28.60 -0.55 1.02
C ASP A 842 -28.05 0.63 1.83
N GLU A 843 -28.56 0.77 3.05
CA GLU A 843 -28.16 1.79 4.02
C GLU A 843 -28.22 1.20 5.43
N SER A 844 -27.15 1.38 6.20
CA SER A 844 -27.09 0.97 7.60
C SER A 844 -26.43 2.03 8.47
N SER A 845 -26.76 2.05 9.76
CA SER A 845 -25.99 2.84 10.73
C SER A 845 -24.64 2.18 10.97
N VAL A 846 -23.58 2.98 10.97
CA VAL A 846 -22.20 2.56 11.22
C VAL A 846 -21.57 3.57 12.18
N SER A 847 -20.92 3.05 13.24
CA SER A 847 -20.23 3.87 14.24
C SER A 847 -18.73 4.00 13.99
N ILE A 848 -18.15 3.16 13.13
CA ILE A 848 -16.73 3.14 12.78
C ILE A 848 -16.49 4.15 11.66
N LYS A 849 -15.48 5.00 11.84
CA LYS A 849 -15.01 5.90 10.80
C LYS A 849 -13.77 5.33 10.11
N PRO A 850 -13.53 5.62 8.83
CA PRO A 850 -12.28 5.25 8.17
C PRO A 850 -11.04 5.80 8.90
N SER A 851 -11.14 6.99 9.51
CA SER A 851 -10.09 7.58 10.34
C SER A 851 -9.83 6.84 11.67
N ASP A 852 -10.78 6.05 12.18
CA ASP A 852 -10.57 5.19 13.36
C ASP A 852 -9.66 4.00 13.03
N ILE A 853 -9.68 3.54 11.77
CA ILE A 853 -8.82 2.47 11.25
C ILE A 853 -7.43 3.04 10.89
N ALA A 854 -7.42 4.21 10.24
CA ALA A 854 -6.20 4.91 9.80
C ALA A 854 -5.20 3.95 9.10
N SER A 855 -5.71 3.20 8.12
CA SER A 855 -4.96 2.13 7.47
C SER A 855 -3.76 2.65 6.70
N VAL A 856 -2.73 1.82 6.58
CA VAL A 856 -1.53 2.08 5.78
C VAL A 856 -1.51 1.18 4.54
N LEU A 857 -1.99 -0.06 4.65
CA LEU A 857 -1.95 -1.06 3.58
C LEU A 857 -3.24 -1.06 2.74
N ASN A 858 -3.30 -0.15 1.77
CA ASN A 858 -4.49 0.07 0.95
C ASN A 858 -4.32 -0.53 -0.46
N PHE A 859 -5.34 -1.22 -0.97
CA PHE A 859 -5.25 -1.97 -2.23
C PHE A 859 -6.51 -1.90 -3.09
N ILE A 860 -6.30 -2.01 -4.41
CA ILE A 860 -7.30 -2.41 -5.39
C ILE A 860 -6.92 -3.82 -5.87
N GLY A 861 -7.90 -4.71 -5.92
CA GLY A 861 -7.76 -6.03 -6.53
C GLY A 861 -7.16 -7.13 -5.63
N LYS A 862 -6.96 -6.87 -4.33
CA LYS A 862 -6.61 -7.89 -3.32
C LYS A 862 -7.05 -7.45 -1.93
N GLY A 863 -7.11 -8.39 -0.99
CA GLY A 863 -7.28 -8.11 0.44
C GLY A 863 -5.97 -8.16 1.23
N GLN A 864 -6.08 -8.06 2.56
CA GLN A 864 -4.93 -8.24 3.46
C GLN A 864 -4.41 -9.69 3.45
N SER A 865 -5.27 -10.69 3.21
CA SER A 865 -4.84 -12.07 3.01
C SER A 865 -4.35 -12.32 1.58
N ASN A 866 -3.15 -12.89 1.43
CA ASN A 866 -2.56 -13.21 0.13
C ASN A 866 -3.11 -14.51 -0.51
N SER A 867 -4.19 -15.08 0.03
CA SER A 867 -4.84 -16.26 -0.53
C SER A 867 -6.35 -16.05 -0.65
N GLY A 868 -6.93 -16.32 -1.82
CA GLY A 868 -8.38 -16.35 -2.04
C GLY A 868 -9.06 -14.99 -2.27
N THR A 869 -8.38 -13.87 -1.98
CA THR A 869 -8.97 -12.51 -2.05
C THR A 869 -8.64 -11.74 -3.34
N PHE A 870 -7.75 -12.25 -4.19
CA PHE A 870 -7.35 -11.57 -5.42
C PHE A 870 -8.51 -11.44 -6.40
N PHE A 871 -8.77 -10.22 -6.87
CA PHE A 871 -9.85 -9.92 -7.79
C PHE A 871 -9.54 -10.42 -9.20
N ARG A 872 -10.54 -11.01 -9.84
CA ARG A 872 -10.47 -11.40 -11.25
C ARG A 872 -11.43 -10.56 -12.06
N GLY A 873 -10.87 -9.64 -12.85
CA GLY A 873 -11.69 -8.71 -13.62
C GLY A 873 -10.94 -7.46 -14.03
N ARG A 874 -11.69 -6.37 -14.20
CA ARG A 874 -11.14 -5.04 -14.47
C ARG A 874 -11.77 -3.99 -13.56
N VAL A 875 -10.99 -2.99 -13.18
CA VAL A 875 -11.46 -1.79 -12.48
C VAL A 875 -11.11 -0.57 -13.32
N ASP A 876 -12.02 0.38 -13.36
CA ASP A 876 -11.92 1.61 -14.14
C ASP A 876 -12.46 2.81 -13.35
N ASP A 877 -11.98 4.02 -13.66
CA ASP A 877 -12.40 5.29 -13.06
C ASP A 877 -12.49 5.24 -11.51
N PHE A 878 -11.43 4.80 -10.84
CA PHE A 878 -11.43 4.62 -9.39
C PHE A 878 -11.22 5.97 -8.68
N ARG A 879 -12.18 6.38 -7.86
CA ARG A 879 -12.24 7.70 -7.22
C ARG A 879 -12.42 7.58 -5.72
N VAL A 880 -11.70 8.44 -4.99
CA VAL A 880 -11.86 8.60 -3.53
C VAL A 880 -12.16 10.05 -3.21
N PHE A 881 -13.23 10.29 -2.45
CA PHE A 881 -13.62 11.59 -1.93
C PHE A 881 -13.51 11.59 -0.40
N ASN A 882 -13.13 12.71 0.20
CA ASN A 882 -13.02 12.86 1.66
C ASN A 882 -14.35 13.31 2.34
N TYR A 883 -15.48 13.06 1.68
CA TYR A 883 -16.80 13.44 2.15
C TYR A 883 -17.85 12.46 1.62
N ALA A 884 -19.01 12.43 2.26
CA ALA A 884 -20.16 11.67 1.78
C ALA A 884 -20.82 12.38 0.59
N LEU A 885 -20.78 11.76 -0.60
CA LEU A 885 -21.52 12.26 -1.77
C LEU A 885 -23.03 12.13 -1.53
N VAL A 886 -23.80 13.12 -1.96
CA VAL A 886 -25.26 13.00 -1.97
C VAL A 886 -25.72 12.16 -3.17
N ALA A 887 -26.93 11.59 -3.12
CA ALA A 887 -27.43 10.67 -4.16
C ALA A 887 -27.29 11.22 -5.60
N GLY A 888 -27.60 12.50 -5.84
CA GLY A 888 -27.43 13.13 -7.16
C GLY A 888 -25.96 13.21 -7.62
N GLU A 889 -25.02 13.42 -6.71
CA GLU A 889 -23.58 13.38 -7.02
C GLU A 889 -23.11 11.95 -7.30
N VAL A 890 -23.60 10.95 -6.55
CA VAL A 890 -23.31 9.54 -6.80
C VAL A 890 -23.79 9.12 -8.18
N ALA A 891 -25.02 9.49 -8.55
CA ALA A 891 -25.59 9.22 -9.86
C ALA A 891 -24.79 9.90 -10.99
N ALA A 892 -24.35 11.15 -10.79
CA ALA A 892 -23.49 11.85 -11.75
C ALA A 892 -22.12 11.15 -11.93
N VAL A 893 -21.49 10.67 -10.86
CA VAL A 893 -20.24 9.89 -10.94
C VAL A 893 -20.46 8.55 -11.65
N ALA A 894 -21.63 7.93 -11.46
CA ALA A 894 -22.04 6.72 -12.19
C ALA A 894 -22.37 6.97 -13.68
N GLY A 895 -22.30 8.22 -14.16
CA GLY A 895 -22.65 8.59 -15.53
C GLY A 895 -24.15 8.53 -15.81
N VAL A 896 -24.99 8.59 -14.79
CA VAL A 896 -26.45 8.73 -14.93
C VAL A 896 -26.75 10.19 -15.24
N GLU A 897 -27.38 10.44 -16.38
CA GLU A 897 -27.81 11.78 -16.77
C GLU A 897 -29.19 12.10 -16.18
N SER A 898 -29.41 13.36 -15.80
CA SER A 898 -30.74 13.83 -15.42
C SER A 898 -31.69 13.70 -16.63
N PRO A 899 -32.99 13.48 -16.42
CA PRO A 899 -33.92 13.26 -17.52
C PRO A 899 -34.03 14.50 -18.41
N SER A 900 -34.42 14.33 -19.67
CA SER A 900 -34.71 15.46 -20.54
C SER A 900 -35.92 16.25 -20.04
N THR A 901 -35.95 17.55 -20.31
CA THR A 901 -37.11 18.40 -19.99
C THR A 901 -38.41 17.84 -20.59
N PRO A 902 -39.50 17.72 -19.80
CA PRO A 902 -40.81 17.27 -20.28
C PRO A 902 -41.35 18.08 -21.46
N SER A 903 -42.08 17.41 -22.36
CA SER A 903 -42.69 18.01 -23.55
C SER A 903 -44.02 17.33 -23.93
N GLY A 904 -44.66 17.76 -25.03
CA GLY A 904 -45.91 17.15 -25.50
C GLY A 904 -47.11 17.40 -24.58
N PHE A 905 -47.19 18.59 -23.98
CA PHE A 905 -48.25 18.95 -23.05
C PHE A 905 -49.62 19.03 -23.70
N SER A 906 -50.63 18.48 -23.04
CA SER A 906 -52.04 18.70 -23.32
C SER A 906 -52.82 18.89 -22.04
N SER A 907 -54.00 19.51 -22.12
CA SER A 907 -54.84 19.70 -20.95
C SER A 907 -56.32 19.59 -21.30
N GLU A 908 -57.09 18.98 -20.40
CA GLU A 908 -58.55 18.85 -20.50
C GLU A 908 -59.21 19.43 -19.24
N TYR A 909 -60.08 20.42 -19.43
CA TYR A 909 -60.87 21.02 -18.34
C TYR A 909 -62.26 20.38 -18.30
N THR A 910 -62.64 19.83 -17.14
CA THR A 910 -63.90 19.08 -16.96
C THR A 910 -65.05 19.94 -16.43
N GLY A 911 -64.81 21.24 -16.19
CA GLY A 911 -65.76 22.16 -15.55
C GLY A 911 -65.54 22.34 -14.04
N SER A 912 -64.75 21.47 -13.40
CA SER A 912 -64.35 21.61 -11.99
C SER A 912 -62.87 21.28 -11.72
N GLU A 913 -62.24 20.49 -12.59
CA GLU A 913 -60.84 20.06 -12.47
C GLU A 913 -60.15 20.17 -13.83
N LEU A 914 -58.82 20.30 -13.82
CA LEU A 914 -58.00 20.32 -15.03
C LEU A 914 -57.06 19.13 -14.98
N VAL A 915 -57.13 18.26 -15.97
CA VAL A 915 -56.15 17.19 -16.17
C VAL A 915 -55.07 17.71 -17.11
N LEU A 916 -53.83 17.73 -16.64
CA LEU A 916 -52.63 18.07 -17.40
C LEU A 916 -51.88 16.78 -17.73
N ASP A 917 -51.65 16.52 -19.01
CA ASP A 917 -50.86 15.39 -19.50
C ASP A 917 -49.60 15.89 -20.21
N TRP A 918 -48.57 15.06 -20.22
CA TRP A 918 -47.34 15.27 -21.00
C TRP A 918 -46.77 13.94 -21.48
N GLU A 919 -45.83 13.97 -22.41
CA GLU A 919 -45.17 12.74 -22.88
C GLU A 919 -44.27 12.14 -21.79
N HIS A 920 -44.28 10.80 -21.68
CA HIS A 920 -43.37 10.10 -20.77
C HIS A 920 -41.92 10.38 -21.14
N VAL A 921 -41.15 10.93 -20.19
CA VAL A 921 -39.72 11.19 -20.32
C VAL A 921 -38.94 9.91 -20.02
N PRO A 922 -38.20 9.35 -21.00
CA PRO A 922 -37.36 8.18 -20.76
C PRO A 922 -36.36 8.44 -19.62
N GLY A 923 -36.28 7.52 -18.66
CA GLY A 923 -35.38 7.62 -17.51
C GLY A 923 -35.89 8.48 -16.36
N ALA A 924 -37.07 9.10 -16.46
CA ALA A 924 -37.71 9.78 -15.33
C ALA A 924 -38.41 8.76 -14.42
N THR A 925 -38.21 8.88 -13.11
CA THR A 925 -38.89 8.07 -12.10
C THR A 925 -40.07 8.80 -11.47
N ARG A 926 -40.04 10.13 -11.46
CA ARG A 926 -41.10 11.00 -10.96
C ARG A 926 -41.10 12.36 -11.65
N TYR A 927 -42.15 13.17 -11.42
CA TYR A 927 -42.27 14.54 -11.93
C TYR A 927 -42.64 15.55 -10.83
N THR A 928 -42.20 16.78 -11.03
CA THR A 928 -42.61 17.96 -10.25
C THR A 928 -43.39 18.90 -11.15
N VAL A 929 -44.60 19.27 -10.75
CA VAL A 929 -45.49 20.19 -11.49
C VAL A 929 -45.60 21.48 -10.71
N THR A 930 -45.32 22.60 -11.38
CA THR A 930 -45.51 23.95 -10.86
C THR A 930 -46.56 24.70 -11.66
N ARG A 931 -47.15 25.71 -11.04
CA ARG A 931 -48.29 26.47 -11.58
C ARG A 931 -48.14 27.98 -11.34
N SER A 932 -48.62 28.80 -12.28
CA SER A 932 -48.78 30.25 -12.14
C SER A 932 -49.99 30.78 -12.90
N GLU A 933 -50.47 31.99 -12.56
CA GLU A 933 -51.46 32.72 -13.36
C GLU A 933 -50.82 33.63 -14.44
N SER A 934 -49.48 33.69 -14.46
CA SER A 934 -48.68 34.46 -15.41
C SER A 934 -47.66 33.55 -16.11
N SER A 935 -47.38 33.82 -17.40
CA SER A 935 -46.38 33.07 -18.17
C SER A 935 -44.97 33.17 -17.57
N ASP A 936 -44.71 34.27 -16.86
CA ASP A 936 -43.41 34.63 -16.28
C ASP A 936 -43.33 34.33 -14.78
N GLY A 937 -44.40 33.75 -14.21
CA GLY A 937 -44.48 33.45 -12.79
C GLY A 937 -45.00 34.60 -11.92
N PRO A 938 -44.89 34.47 -10.57
CA PRO A 938 -44.17 33.41 -9.85
C PRO A 938 -44.88 32.04 -9.97
N PHE A 939 -44.09 30.98 -10.13
CA PHE A 939 -44.57 29.59 -10.14
C PHE A 939 -44.53 29.00 -8.73
N VAL A 940 -45.55 28.22 -8.37
CA VAL A 940 -45.63 27.47 -7.11
C VAL A 940 -45.76 25.97 -7.39
N VAL A 941 -45.14 25.12 -6.58
CA VAL A 941 -45.26 23.66 -6.71
C VAL A 941 -46.68 23.25 -6.33
N VAL A 942 -47.35 22.53 -7.24
CA VAL A 942 -48.72 22.01 -7.05
C VAL A 942 -48.79 20.49 -7.10
N GLY A 943 -47.75 19.83 -7.61
CA GLY A 943 -47.56 18.39 -7.54
C GLY A 943 -46.08 18.04 -7.45
N SER A 944 -45.74 17.05 -6.62
CA SER A 944 -44.38 16.52 -6.49
C SER A 944 -44.46 15.00 -6.32
N ASP A 945 -43.38 14.29 -6.64
CA ASP A 945 -43.31 12.82 -6.55
C ASP A 945 -44.41 12.10 -7.37
N LEU A 946 -44.75 12.68 -8.52
CA LEU A 946 -45.75 12.11 -9.42
C LEU A 946 -45.12 10.99 -10.25
N PHE A 947 -45.58 9.76 -10.07
CA PHE A 947 -45.06 8.58 -10.77
C PHE A 947 -45.65 8.39 -12.18
N SER A 948 -46.65 9.19 -12.54
CA SER A 948 -47.28 9.18 -13.85
C SER A 948 -47.04 10.49 -14.60
N ASN A 949 -47.14 10.44 -15.92
CA ASN A 949 -47.03 11.60 -16.83
C ASN A 949 -48.36 12.38 -16.95
N THR A 950 -49.09 12.49 -15.84
CA THR A 950 -50.38 13.17 -15.75
C THR A 950 -50.55 13.77 -14.35
N PHE A 951 -51.24 14.92 -14.27
CA PHE A 951 -51.55 15.62 -13.03
C PHE A 951 -52.96 16.22 -13.09
N THR A 952 -53.80 15.91 -12.09
CA THR A 952 -55.11 16.53 -11.92
C THR A 952 -55.04 17.70 -10.95
N ASP A 953 -55.27 18.91 -11.44
CA ASP A 953 -55.35 20.12 -10.63
C ASP A 953 -56.80 20.43 -10.27
N THR A 954 -57.12 20.36 -8.97
CA THR A 954 -58.46 20.64 -8.43
C THR A 954 -58.57 22.05 -7.84
N ASP A 955 -57.48 22.83 -7.78
CA ASP A 955 -57.42 24.15 -7.12
C ASP A 955 -57.43 25.30 -8.15
N ILE A 956 -58.40 25.25 -9.06
CA ILE A 956 -58.46 26.10 -10.26
C ILE A 956 -59.72 26.99 -10.32
N SER A 957 -60.56 26.93 -9.29
CA SER A 957 -61.83 27.68 -9.23
C SER A 957 -61.63 29.19 -9.41
N GLY A 958 -62.47 29.80 -10.26
CA GLY A 958 -62.50 31.24 -10.52
C GLY A 958 -61.41 31.77 -11.46
N LYS A 959 -60.57 30.89 -12.00
CA LYS A 959 -59.51 31.24 -12.96
C LYS A 959 -59.99 30.96 -14.39
N THR A 960 -59.55 31.76 -15.36
CA THR A 960 -59.87 31.57 -16.80
C THR A 960 -58.69 30.98 -17.59
N LYS A 961 -57.47 31.08 -17.05
CA LYS A 961 -56.26 30.53 -17.62
C LYS A 961 -55.23 30.22 -16.54
N ILE A 962 -54.40 29.21 -16.76
CA ILE A 962 -53.30 28.83 -15.86
C ILE A 962 -52.08 28.43 -16.68
N TYR A 963 -50.89 28.75 -16.19
CA TYR A 963 -49.63 28.30 -16.75
C TYR A 963 -49.04 27.19 -15.87
N TYR A 964 -48.62 26.09 -16.48
CA TYR A 964 -47.92 25.01 -15.82
C TYR A 964 -46.48 24.89 -16.33
N ALA A 965 -45.57 24.47 -15.46
CA ALA A 965 -44.24 24.04 -15.87
C ALA A 965 -43.88 22.76 -15.13
N VAL A 966 -43.38 21.77 -15.85
CA VAL A 966 -43.12 20.43 -15.32
C VAL A 966 -41.65 20.09 -15.46
N ALA A 967 -41.07 19.50 -14.43
CA ALA A 967 -39.73 18.93 -14.44
C ALA A 967 -39.80 17.41 -14.25
N ALA A 968 -38.95 16.68 -14.95
CA ALA A 968 -38.76 15.26 -14.77
C ALA A 968 -37.62 15.02 -13.78
N VAL A 969 -37.72 13.98 -12.96
CA VAL A 969 -36.75 13.70 -11.91
C VAL A 969 -36.33 12.25 -11.95
N ASN A 970 -35.03 11.99 -11.77
CA ASN A 970 -34.47 10.67 -11.50
C ASN A 970 -33.40 10.76 -10.39
N GLU A 971 -32.63 9.69 -10.23
CA GLU A 971 -31.55 9.59 -9.22
C GLU A 971 -30.43 10.64 -9.47
N ALA A 972 -30.20 11.03 -10.72
CA ALA A 972 -29.26 12.11 -11.11
C ALA A 972 -29.83 13.52 -10.93
N GLY A 973 -31.07 13.65 -10.45
CA GLY A 973 -31.68 14.94 -10.10
C GLY A 973 -32.82 15.36 -11.02
N GLU A 974 -33.25 16.60 -10.83
CA GLU A 974 -34.37 17.23 -11.54
C GLU A 974 -33.87 17.87 -12.85
N SER A 975 -34.63 17.67 -13.93
CA SER A 975 -34.43 18.34 -15.20
C SER A 975 -34.68 19.85 -15.06
N LEU A 976 -34.33 20.65 -16.07
CA LEU A 976 -34.95 21.98 -16.16
C LEU A 976 -36.47 21.83 -16.26
N TYR A 977 -37.20 22.76 -15.65
CA TYR A 977 -38.63 22.92 -15.89
C TYR A 977 -38.88 23.20 -17.38
N SER A 978 -39.98 22.66 -17.90
CA SER A 978 -40.47 23.02 -19.22
C SER A 978 -40.69 24.54 -19.35
N GLY A 979 -40.78 25.04 -20.59
CA GLY A 979 -41.42 26.32 -20.82
C GLY A 979 -42.85 26.31 -20.24
N SER A 980 -43.39 27.49 -19.94
CA SER A 980 -44.74 27.60 -19.39
C SER A 980 -45.79 27.18 -20.42
N TYR A 981 -46.54 26.12 -20.10
CA TYR A 981 -47.66 25.63 -20.88
C TYR A 981 -48.94 26.31 -20.42
N LEU A 982 -49.64 26.98 -21.34
CA LEU A 982 -50.93 27.63 -21.07
C LEU A 982 -52.06 26.61 -21.17
N ALA A 983 -52.72 26.34 -20.04
CA ALA A 983 -53.98 25.62 -19.99
C ALA A 983 -55.16 26.60 -19.97
N SER A 984 -56.10 26.41 -20.89
CA SER A 984 -57.38 27.12 -20.90
C SER A 984 -58.35 26.48 -19.92
N LEU A 985 -59.06 27.30 -19.15
CA LEU A 985 -60.13 26.88 -18.23
C LEU A 985 -61.53 27.22 -18.76
N LEU A 986 -61.61 27.47 -20.06
CA LEU A 986 -62.85 27.76 -20.75
C LEU A 986 -63.28 26.52 -21.54
N SER A 987 -64.58 26.20 -21.54
CA SER A 987 -65.08 25.21 -22.48
C SER A 987 -64.93 25.76 -23.92
N PRO A 988 -64.86 24.91 -24.96
CA PRO A 988 -64.77 25.38 -26.34
C PRO A 988 -65.89 26.37 -26.72
N GLY A 989 -67.07 26.20 -26.13
CA GLY A 989 -68.17 27.15 -26.27
C GLY A 989 -67.95 28.50 -25.57
N ASP A 990 -67.31 28.51 -24.41
CA ASP A 990 -66.98 29.74 -23.68
C ASP A 990 -65.84 30.50 -24.37
N GLU A 991 -64.88 29.78 -24.95
CA GLU A 991 -63.82 30.36 -25.77
C GLU A 991 -64.40 31.06 -27.00
N TRP A 992 -65.27 30.38 -27.73
CA TRP A 992 -65.95 30.96 -28.89
C TRP A 992 -66.80 32.18 -28.50
N ARG A 993 -67.59 32.10 -27.42
CA ARG A 993 -68.38 33.26 -26.95
C ARG A 993 -67.51 34.41 -26.48
N THR A 994 -66.37 34.12 -25.84
CA THR A 994 -65.42 35.17 -25.44
C THR A 994 -64.80 35.83 -26.65
N LEU A 995 -64.46 35.06 -27.69
CA LEU A 995 -63.87 35.60 -28.92
C LEU A 995 -64.84 36.54 -29.66
N HIS A 996 -66.10 36.15 -29.79
CA HIS A 996 -67.07 36.89 -30.62
C HIS A 996 -67.91 37.92 -29.83
N PHE A 997 -68.07 37.75 -28.51
CA PHE A 997 -68.92 38.61 -27.68
C PHE A 997 -68.22 39.16 -26.42
N GLY A 998 -66.99 38.73 -26.13
CA GLY A 998 -66.25 39.17 -24.94
C GLY A 998 -66.82 38.64 -23.62
N THR A 999 -67.69 37.63 -23.64
CA THR A 999 -68.32 37.05 -22.45
C THR A 999 -68.38 35.52 -22.52
N ILE A 1000 -68.39 34.87 -21.35
CA ILE A 1000 -68.67 33.44 -21.20
C ILE A 1000 -70.15 33.16 -20.93
N ASP A 1001 -70.97 34.19 -20.69
CA ASP A 1001 -72.39 34.00 -20.42
C ASP A 1001 -73.14 33.67 -21.72
N ALA A 1002 -73.76 32.50 -21.80
CA ALA A 1002 -74.63 32.10 -22.91
C ALA A 1002 -76.00 32.80 -22.83
N SER A 1003 -76.03 34.13 -22.92
CA SER A 1003 -77.26 34.92 -22.80
C SER A 1003 -77.25 36.14 -23.71
N GLY A 1004 -78.44 36.70 -23.98
CA GLY A 1004 -78.60 37.83 -24.88
C GLY A 1004 -78.11 37.50 -26.29
N VAL A 1005 -77.32 38.39 -26.91
CA VAL A 1005 -76.75 38.16 -28.25
C VAL A 1005 -75.74 37.01 -28.30
N ALA A 1006 -75.23 36.54 -27.15
CA ALA A 1006 -74.32 35.41 -27.07
C ALA A 1006 -75.03 34.07 -26.78
N ALA A 1007 -76.35 34.05 -26.64
CA ALA A 1007 -77.08 32.79 -26.43
C ALA A 1007 -76.93 31.85 -27.65
N ASP A 1008 -76.94 30.53 -27.43
CA ASP A 1008 -76.72 29.56 -28.51
C ASP A 1008 -77.79 29.64 -29.62
N ASP A 1009 -78.99 30.08 -29.28
CA ASP A 1009 -80.15 30.28 -30.16
C ASP A 1009 -80.31 31.72 -30.66
N ALA A 1010 -79.38 32.62 -30.30
CA ALA A 1010 -79.36 33.98 -30.83
C ALA A 1010 -78.76 34.02 -32.23
N ASP A 1011 -79.28 34.93 -33.04
CA ASP A 1011 -78.85 35.28 -34.39
C ASP A 1011 -78.60 36.81 -34.40
N PRO A 1012 -77.37 37.25 -34.10
CA PRO A 1012 -77.06 38.67 -33.90
C PRO A 1012 -77.01 39.49 -35.19
N ASP A 1013 -76.66 38.87 -36.31
CA ASP A 1013 -76.50 39.51 -37.62
C ASP A 1013 -77.75 39.38 -38.51
N GLY A 1014 -78.69 38.53 -38.12
CA GLY A 1014 -80.01 38.40 -38.71
C GLY A 1014 -80.02 37.61 -40.02
N ASP A 1015 -79.12 36.65 -40.18
CA ASP A 1015 -79.01 35.82 -41.38
C ASP A 1015 -79.75 34.47 -41.29
N ASP A 1016 -80.52 34.28 -40.21
CA ASP A 1016 -81.26 33.08 -39.82
C ASP A 1016 -80.38 31.89 -39.39
N VAL A 1017 -79.09 32.12 -39.11
CA VAL A 1017 -78.18 31.11 -38.53
C VAL A 1017 -77.87 31.45 -37.07
N VAL A 1018 -78.25 30.54 -36.16
CA VAL A 1018 -78.01 30.74 -34.73
C VAL A 1018 -76.55 30.48 -34.35
N ASN A 1019 -76.08 31.15 -33.31
CA ASN A 1019 -74.73 31.04 -32.75
C ASN A 1019 -74.22 29.59 -32.57
N LEU A 1020 -75.09 28.63 -32.19
CA LEU A 1020 -74.70 27.22 -32.09
C LEU A 1020 -74.23 26.66 -33.43
N LEU A 1021 -74.93 26.99 -34.51
CA LEU A 1021 -74.64 26.54 -35.87
C LEU A 1021 -73.49 27.34 -36.48
N GLU A 1022 -73.42 28.64 -36.23
CA GLU A 1022 -72.25 29.48 -36.55
C GLU A 1022 -70.96 28.85 -36.00
N ARG A 1023 -70.96 28.55 -34.70
CA ARG A 1023 -69.85 27.87 -34.04
C ARG A 1023 -69.58 26.49 -34.62
N ALA A 1024 -70.63 25.72 -34.89
CA ALA A 1024 -70.51 24.37 -35.42
C ALA A 1024 -69.89 24.34 -36.81
N PHE A 1025 -70.21 25.32 -37.64
CA PHE A 1025 -69.78 25.38 -39.04
C PHE A 1025 -68.56 26.30 -39.25
N GLY A 1026 -68.14 27.00 -38.20
CA GLY A 1026 -66.97 27.88 -38.19
C GLY A 1026 -67.24 29.20 -38.90
N GLY A 1027 -68.43 29.77 -38.72
CA GLY A 1027 -68.79 31.13 -39.14
C GLY A 1027 -68.55 32.17 -38.03
N ASP A 1028 -68.77 33.44 -38.38
CA ASP A 1028 -68.67 34.57 -37.45
C ASP A 1028 -70.07 35.12 -37.16
N PRO A 1029 -70.59 34.99 -35.92
CA PRO A 1029 -71.97 35.33 -35.57
C PRO A 1029 -72.31 36.83 -35.61
N ASN A 1030 -71.34 37.67 -36.01
CA ASN A 1030 -71.54 39.10 -36.20
C ASN A 1030 -71.51 39.49 -37.69
N MET A 1031 -71.44 38.52 -38.60
CA MET A 1031 -71.30 38.74 -40.04
C MET A 1031 -72.16 37.73 -40.81
N ALA A 1032 -73.21 38.22 -41.49
CA ALA A 1032 -74.07 37.36 -42.31
C ALA A 1032 -73.30 36.58 -43.39
N GLU A 1033 -73.38 35.25 -43.39
CA GLU A 1033 -72.65 34.35 -44.31
C GLU A 1033 -73.59 33.40 -45.08
N GLY A 1034 -73.75 33.62 -46.38
CA GLY A 1034 -74.69 32.84 -47.21
C GLY A 1034 -74.34 31.36 -47.48
N ASP A 1035 -73.10 30.92 -47.19
CA ASP A 1035 -72.57 29.60 -47.58
C ASP A 1035 -72.20 28.70 -46.37
N LEU A 1036 -72.66 29.01 -45.15
CA LEU A 1036 -72.39 28.20 -43.95
C LEU A 1036 -73.17 26.89 -43.87
N MET A 1037 -74.42 26.96 -44.35
CA MET A 1037 -75.40 25.91 -44.08
C MET A 1037 -75.13 24.63 -44.86
N PRO A 1038 -75.47 23.45 -44.28
CA PRO A 1038 -75.33 22.19 -44.97
C PRO A 1038 -76.18 22.19 -46.25
N TYR A 1039 -75.62 21.67 -47.33
CA TYR A 1039 -76.31 21.57 -48.61
C TYR A 1039 -76.36 20.14 -49.11
N LEU A 1040 -77.37 19.87 -49.94
CA LEU A 1040 -77.47 18.61 -50.67
C LEU A 1040 -76.56 18.67 -51.89
N ASP A 1041 -75.64 17.72 -51.99
CA ASP A 1041 -74.78 17.58 -53.16
C ASP A 1041 -75.64 17.16 -54.35
N LYS A 1042 -75.86 18.08 -55.29
CA LYS A 1042 -76.82 17.93 -56.39
C LYS A 1042 -76.26 17.06 -57.52
N MET A 1043 -76.04 15.76 -57.29
CA MET A 1043 -75.99 14.75 -58.37
C MET A 1043 -76.47 13.37 -57.88
N ILE A 1044 -77.60 12.93 -58.46
CA ILE A 1044 -78.22 11.58 -58.52
C ILE A 1044 -77.54 10.44 -57.73
N SER A 1045 -78.34 9.73 -56.93
CA SER A 1045 -78.09 8.43 -56.24
C SER A 1045 -76.62 8.01 -56.06
N PRO A 1046 -76.08 7.97 -54.83
CA PRO A 1046 -76.75 8.08 -53.52
C PRO A 1046 -77.05 9.52 -53.05
N LEU A 1047 -77.93 9.68 -52.06
CA LEU A 1047 -78.27 10.99 -51.47
C LEU A 1047 -77.13 11.43 -50.53
N ALA A 1048 -76.59 12.63 -50.72
CA ALA A 1048 -75.47 13.13 -49.92
C ALA A 1048 -75.72 14.53 -49.35
N VAL A 1049 -75.44 14.70 -48.06
CA VAL A 1049 -75.41 16.00 -47.38
C VAL A 1049 -73.96 16.38 -47.14
N VAL A 1050 -73.56 17.56 -47.61
CA VAL A 1050 -72.26 18.15 -47.36
C VAL A 1050 -72.43 19.23 -46.30
N TYR A 1051 -71.62 19.17 -45.25
CA TYR A 1051 -71.68 20.09 -44.13
C TYR A 1051 -70.29 20.43 -43.60
N ARG A 1052 -70.17 21.61 -43.01
CA ARG A 1052 -68.96 22.09 -42.35
C ARG A 1052 -68.89 21.53 -40.93
N ARG A 1053 -67.70 21.39 -40.39
CA ARG A 1053 -67.44 21.07 -38.99
C ARG A 1053 -66.22 21.86 -38.53
N SER A 1054 -66.43 22.83 -37.66
CA SER A 1054 -65.36 23.57 -37.01
C SER A 1054 -64.46 22.63 -36.21
N SER A 1055 -63.15 22.80 -36.34
CA SER A 1055 -62.15 22.05 -35.58
C SER A 1055 -62.12 22.47 -34.11
N SER A 1056 -62.56 23.69 -33.78
CA SER A 1056 -62.64 24.19 -32.40
C SER A 1056 -63.92 23.78 -31.67
N ALA A 1057 -64.99 23.40 -32.38
CA ALA A 1057 -66.26 22.96 -31.79
C ALA A 1057 -66.22 21.48 -31.34
N THR A 1058 -65.25 21.13 -30.49
CA THR A 1058 -65.01 19.76 -30.02
C THR A 1058 -66.08 19.28 -29.04
N ASP A 1059 -66.81 20.21 -28.43
CA ASP A 1059 -67.95 20.00 -27.52
C ASP A 1059 -69.29 19.79 -28.25
N LEU A 1060 -69.29 19.76 -29.59
CA LEU A 1060 -70.49 19.52 -30.39
C LEU A 1060 -70.51 18.13 -31.04
N GLU A 1061 -71.70 17.54 -31.09
CA GLU A 1061 -72.02 16.31 -31.78
C GLU A 1061 -72.84 16.61 -33.05
N TYR A 1062 -72.53 15.88 -34.13
CA TYR A 1062 -73.13 16.06 -35.46
C TYR A 1062 -73.74 14.74 -35.87
N ARG A 1063 -75.06 14.70 -36.06
CA ARG A 1063 -75.80 13.50 -36.44
C ARG A 1063 -76.60 13.79 -37.69
N VAL A 1064 -76.38 13.02 -38.75
CA VAL A 1064 -77.30 13.04 -39.89
C VAL A 1064 -78.47 12.14 -39.54
N LEU A 1065 -79.67 12.71 -39.54
CA LEU A 1065 -80.91 12.00 -39.27
C LEU A 1065 -81.71 11.86 -40.56
N GLU A 1066 -82.48 10.78 -40.65
CA GLU A 1066 -83.38 10.50 -41.76
C GLU A 1066 -84.84 10.36 -41.31
N SER A 1067 -85.75 10.70 -42.21
CA SER A 1067 -87.19 10.51 -42.09
C SER A 1067 -87.80 10.27 -43.47
N SER A 1068 -88.83 9.44 -43.57
CA SER A 1068 -89.53 9.18 -44.83
C SER A 1068 -90.70 10.14 -45.10
N ASP A 1069 -91.14 10.91 -44.09
CA ASP A 1069 -92.40 11.68 -44.15
C ASP A 1069 -92.38 13.03 -43.41
N LEU A 1070 -91.22 13.49 -42.94
CA LEU A 1070 -91.06 14.70 -42.12
C LEU A 1070 -91.83 14.68 -40.78
N SER A 1071 -92.32 13.52 -40.34
CA SER A 1071 -92.90 13.31 -39.01
C SER A 1071 -91.81 13.44 -37.93
N PRO A 1072 -92.13 13.88 -36.69
CA PRO A 1072 -91.16 14.09 -35.60
C PRO A 1072 -90.32 12.87 -35.18
N LEU A 1073 -90.62 11.67 -35.68
CA LEU A 1073 -89.73 10.51 -35.56
C LEU A 1073 -88.63 10.58 -36.62
N TRP A 1074 -87.49 11.15 -36.24
CA TRP A 1074 -86.26 11.14 -37.03
C TRP A 1074 -85.30 10.10 -36.45
N ASN A 1075 -84.83 9.20 -37.30
CA ASN A 1075 -83.87 8.16 -36.91
C ASN A 1075 -82.46 8.56 -37.34
N LEU A 1076 -81.43 8.00 -36.71
CA LEU A 1076 -80.06 8.17 -37.18
C LEU A 1076 -79.94 7.58 -38.59
N ALA A 1077 -79.45 8.37 -39.55
CA ALA A 1077 -79.29 7.91 -40.92
C ALA A 1077 -78.17 6.86 -41.01
N GLU A 1078 -78.43 5.75 -41.69
CA GLU A 1078 -77.39 4.76 -41.99
C GLU A 1078 -76.64 5.18 -43.26
N GLY A 1079 -75.34 5.45 -43.13
CA GLY A 1079 -74.52 5.90 -44.25
C GLY A 1079 -73.06 6.03 -43.88
N THR A 1080 -72.27 6.57 -44.81
CA THR A 1080 -70.83 6.75 -44.64
C THR A 1080 -70.47 8.22 -44.76
N SER A 1081 -69.72 8.74 -43.79
CA SER A 1081 -69.10 10.06 -43.88
C SER A 1081 -67.72 9.97 -44.50
N GLU A 1082 -67.42 10.85 -45.44
CA GLU A 1082 -66.08 11.08 -45.96
C GLU A 1082 -65.65 12.54 -45.73
N LEU A 1083 -64.36 12.76 -45.48
CA LEU A 1083 -63.76 14.08 -45.42
C LEU A 1083 -63.52 14.58 -46.84
N VAL A 1084 -64.17 15.67 -47.23
CA VAL A 1084 -64.02 16.31 -48.55
C VAL A 1084 -62.79 17.21 -48.58
N SER A 1085 -62.61 18.02 -47.56
CA SER A 1085 -61.46 18.92 -47.38
C SER A 1085 -61.29 19.33 -45.92
N ASP A 1086 -60.07 19.72 -45.55
CA ASP A 1086 -59.71 20.22 -44.21
C ASP A 1086 -58.70 21.37 -44.40
N ASP A 1087 -59.04 22.57 -43.94
CA ASP A 1087 -58.16 23.74 -43.98
C ASP A 1087 -57.49 24.04 -42.61
N GLY A 1088 -57.68 23.16 -41.63
CA GLY A 1088 -57.20 23.30 -40.26
C GLY A 1088 -58.19 23.96 -39.30
N MET A 1089 -59.12 24.78 -39.81
CA MET A 1089 -60.15 25.46 -39.02
C MET A 1089 -61.53 24.83 -39.22
N VAL A 1090 -61.84 24.39 -40.44
CA VAL A 1090 -63.12 23.78 -40.80
C VAL A 1090 -62.88 22.54 -41.67
N ARG A 1091 -63.54 21.45 -41.28
CA ARG A 1091 -63.63 20.22 -42.06
C ARG A 1091 -64.93 20.19 -42.85
N TRP A 1092 -64.83 19.90 -44.13
CA TRP A 1092 -66.00 19.64 -44.98
C TRP A 1092 -66.27 18.15 -44.99
N ILE A 1093 -67.42 17.75 -44.47
CA ILE A 1093 -67.85 16.35 -44.37
C ILE A 1093 -68.96 16.11 -45.36
N ARG A 1094 -68.83 15.05 -46.16
CA ARG A 1094 -69.88 14.55 -47.03
C ARG A 1094 -70.40 13.25 -46.46
N PHE A 1095 -71.62 13.28 -45.94
CA PHE A 1095 -72.34 12.09 -45.52
C PHE A 1095 -73.15 11.55 -46.68
N VAL A 1096 -72.92 10.30 -47.03
CA VAL A 1096 -73.58 9.62 -48.14
C VAL A 1096 -74.51 8.54 -47.61
N ARG A 1097 -75.80 8.65 -47.92
CA ARG A 1097 -76.86 7.68 -47.62
C ARG A 1097 -77.23 6.91 -48.89
N PRO A 1098 -76.88 5.61 -49.01
CA PRO A 1098 -77.30 4.76 -50.13
C PRO A 1098 -78.82 4.69 -50.22
N MET A 1099 -79.43 4.99 -51.37
CA MET A 1099 -80.89 4.89 -51.49
C MET A 1099 -81.34 3.43 -51.66
N GLY A 1100 -82.19 2.95 -50.74
CA GLY A 1100 -82.94 1.70 -50.90
C GLY A 1100 -84.12 1.85 -51.87
N SER A 1101 -85.14 0.99 -51.75
CA SER A 1101 -86.38 1.06 -52.56
C SER A 1101 -87.36 2.16 -52.12
N ASP A 1102 -86.90 3.14 -51.33
CA ASP A 1102 -87.74 4.19 -50.76
C ASP A 1102 -88.11 5.23 -51.82
N GLU A 1103 -89.40 5.55 -51.95
CA GLU A 1103 -89.88 6.56 -52.93
C GLU A 1103 -89.58 8.01 -52.48
N VAL A 1104 -89.46 8.26 -51.17
CA VAL A 1104 -89.18 9.60 -50.59
C VAL A 1104 -88.35 9.45 -49.32
N LEU A 1105 -87.26 10.23 -49.21
CA LEU A 1105 -86.43 10.32 -48.02
C LEU A 1105 -85.97 11.77 -47.78
N PHE A 1106 -85.99 12.19 -46.52
CA PHE A 1106 -85.45 13.46 -46.04
C PHE A 1106 -84.24 13.20 -45.16
N LEU A 1107 -83.18 13.99 -45.37
CA LEU A 1107 -82.03 14.05 -44.47
C LEU A 1107 -82.01 15.42 -43.79
N ARG A 1108 -81.64 15.44 -42.52
CA ARG A 1108 -81.28 16.66 -41.80
C ARG A 1108 -80.00 16.44 -41.03
N LEU A 1109 -79.21 17.49 -40.89
CA LEU A 1109 -78.10 17.50 -39.94
C LEU A 1109 -78.60 18.05 -38.61
N GLN A 1110 -78.46 17.27 -37.55
CA GLN A 1110 -78.62 17.72 -36.19
C GLN A 1110 -77.25 18.05 -35.62
N VAL A 1111 -77.14 19.23 -35.01
CA VAL A 1111 -75.99 19.61 -34.20
C VAL A 1111 -76.47 19.82 -32.78
N GLU A 1112 -75.83 19.17 -31.82
CA GLU A 1112 -76.16 19.28 -30.40
C GLU A 1112 -74.90 19.36 -29.56
N LYS A 1113 -75.02 19.94 -28.37
CA LYS A 1113 -73.93 19.92 -27.38
C LYS A 1113 -73.78 18.51 -26.82
N LYS A 1114 -72.53 18.07 -26.67
CA LYS A 1114 -72.19 16.78 -26.06
C LYS A 1114 -72.56 16.72 -24.58
#